data_AF-M5E4N0-F1
#
_entry.id   AF-M5E4N0-F1
#
_cell.length_a   1.000
_cell.length_b   1.000
_cell.length_c   1.000
_cell.angle_alpha   90.00
_cell.angle_beta   90.00
_cell.angle_gamma   90.00
#
_symmetry.space_group_name_H-M   'P 1'
#
loop_
_entity.id
_entity.type
_entity.pdbx_description
1 polymer ?
#
loop_
_entity_poly.entity_id
_entity_poly.type
_entity_poly.pdbx_seq_one_letter_code
_entity_poly.pdbx_strand_id
1 'polypeptide(L)'
;MKILMIHLSDIHLKKENDFIIKKSDKIISAVQNVCLEYDDIFLVITGDISFSGKLDQYLIAYDFIMDIKNDLEEYTGNSIKIIVIPGNHDCDYDNSDGKIRDIILDSISGNSKKDNKIDEGLIDNCCQVQEDWFDFYNSISNKEKIIHNHKLLQISEVKYDDYNILFYQYNTSWFSRKNEQYGNLYFPYDYFGEELFDKKADLVISFLHHPLNWQLNNNGFSFKKHLEKNSDIILTGHEHTPEQIERNDLSGKSTGYIHGNVLQSHDNDDNSGFNLITFDLDEEKYKTQKIVFDDDIYTRKGSNSEWNSFKKYKKNRKGHFKINDKFKDDWLNDPGATFVHSNKNNLILEDIFVWPDLELDKNDEESNYEESIFDGKLLIENKEGARKLFLIGEESSGKTTLCKMIFKKYFNFGFTPIYFDASNIKSEKYEDFQKLLLKRFKEQYNSKELEKFSQLKNNKKVIIIDDFHDNKLAPEFKKKFFNMLAKCFSNIIITTNSLFKIEEILEDDGLEMEHFTRYNIKEFGHLKRENLIKKWHKIGQERFLEKDNLIRKLDKSSKLFNRIIGSNYIPSYPIYLLTILQTEQAGNPHRLKESTYGHYYSFLITNSLGQINIQPEDLDFYYNYLSELSYFMFKNEIKILTKEKFKNEFHNYFCDEYSISMSFNEIKNNLIKSSLIEEFNNSFKIKYKYVYYFFIGNYLSNNISNKDIKTLTQELCSDINLEENANIIMFLTHHSKDPFIINELLNNAKELFKEYQLLEFNTDIESINGLLGKLPEMIYKEVDVIEHREDEARKKDKAEFNNKKVKEKDEESNELFELNLAFKNIEILGQILKNYYGSMKGKQKYDLVKEVFDLSLRTLNFLFEQLATSKDYFVKSINKKAEKNNLKEKDEIRKMIGNFLFHFAEFISYFVIKKVSNSVGNQKLNETFAEVAEEFDYISVELINVSIKLDYYQGFPFEDVKKLYNEVENNLLPKSLLKRFIINYFYMFDDLDYKQKQKIFDLLNIPIKTSHFIANKSTQKKLL
;
A
#
# COMPACT_ATOMS: atom_id res chain seq x y z
N MET A 1 33.96 0.20 17.32
CA MET A 1 33.84 -0.50 18.61
C MET A 1 33.04 -1.79 18.46
N LYS A 2 33.52 -2.89 19.05
CA LYS A 2 32.88 -4.19 19.12
C LYS A 2 32.64 -4.63 20.57
N ILE A 3 31.49 -5.23 20.81
CA ILE A 3 31.06 -5.68 22.14
C ILE A 3 30.63 -7.14 22.08
N LEU A 4 30.97 -7.92 23.10
CA LEU A 4 30.51 -9.30 23.30
C LEU A 4 29.52 -9.36 24.47
N MET A 5 28.41 -10.08 24.29
CA MET A 5 27.58 -10.57 25.38
C MET A 5 27.69 -12.09 25.47
N ILE A 6 28.03 -12.60 26.65
CA ILE A 6 27.89 -14.00 27.03
C ILE A 6 26.51 -14.12 27.68
N HIS A 7 25.54 -14.71 26.98
CA HIS A 7 24.15 -14.79 27.41
C HIS A 7 23.81 -16.18 27.93
N LEU A 8 23.72 -16.27 29.26
CA LEU A 8 23.29 -17.41 30.06
C LEU A 8 21.80 -17.28 30.43
N SER A 9 21.15 -18.40 30.72
CA SER A 9 19.75 -18.45 31.17
C SER A 9 19.48 -19.81 31.81
N ASP A 10 18.47 -19.91 32.68
CA ASP A 10 17.88 -21.18 33.13
C ASP A 10 18.96 -22.13 33.70
N ILE A 11 19.56 -21.69 34.82
CA ILE A 11 20.69 -22.31 35.53
C ILE A 11 20.20 -23.14 36.74
N HIS A 12 19.16 -22.66 37.42
CA HIS A 12 18.47 -23.32 38.53
C HIS A 12 19.39 -23.87 39.64
N LEU A 13 20.37 -23.09 40.10
CA LEU A 13 21.33 -23.52 41.12
C LEU A 13 20.65 -23.87 42.44
N LYS A 14 21.08 -25.00 43.02
CA LYS A 14 20.43 -25.65 44.16
C LYS A 14 21.41 -26.14 45.22
N LYS A 15 22.61 -26.58 44.81
CA LYS A 15 23.66 -27.14 45.67
C LYS A 15 25.06 -26.94 45.08
N GLU A 16 26.07 -26.84 45.96
CA GLU A 16 27.50 -26.82 45.62
C GLU A 16 27.94 -27.99 44.71
N ASN A 17 27.22 -29.12 44.73
CA ASN A 17 27.55 -30.31 43.96
C ASN A 17 26.85 -30.39 42.59
N ASP A 18 26.05 -29.37 42.22
CA ASP A 18 25.32 -29.32 40.95
C ASP A 18 26.27 -29.39 39.74
N PHE A 19 25.74 -29.86 38.63
CA PHE A 19 26.56 -30.31 37.51
C PHE A 19 27.23 -29.16 36.74
N ILE A 20 26.55 -28.00 36.63
CA ILE A 20 27.09 -26.83 35.93
C ILE A 20 28.28 -26.18 36.65
N ILE A 21 28.35 -26.29 37.97
CA ILE A 21 29.46 -25.75 38.78
C ILE A 21 30.78 -26.42 38.36
N LYS A 22 30.74 -27.73 38.06
CA LYS A 22 31.89 -28.51 37.54
C LYS A 22 32.23 -28.21 36.07
N LYS A 23 31.58 -27.20 35.47
CA LYS A 23 31.77 -26.76 34.09
C LYS A 23 32.11 -25.27 33.95
N SER A 24 32.31 -24.53 35.04
CA SER A 24 32.87 -23.16 35.05
C SER A 24 34.06 -23.04 34.09
N ASP A 25 35.10 -23.85 34.32
CA ASP A 25 36.35 -23.92 33.57
C ASP A 25 36.10 -24.17 32.07
N LYS A 26 35.04 -24.91 31.74
CA LYS A 26 34.67 -25.29 30.37
C LYS A 26 33.90 -24.17 29.66
N ILE A 27 33.07 -23.42 30.39
CA ILE A 27 32.43 -22.19 29.89
C ILE A 27 33.52 -21.15 29.61
N ILE A 28 34.41 -20.92 30.57
CA ILE A 28 35.58 -20.03 30.45
C ILE A 28 36.43 -20.43 29.24
N SER A 29 36.82 -21.71 29.15
CA SER A 29 37.63 -22.25 28.04
C SER A 29 37.00 -22.03 26.65
N ALA A 30 35.68 -22.06 26.55
CA ALA A 30 34.94 -21.86 25.30
C ALA A 30 34.89 -20.39 24.83
N VAL A 31 35.05 -19.42 25.74
CA VAL A 31 34.87 -17.99 25.47
C VAL A 31 36.14 -17.15 25.63
N GLN A 32 37.10 -17.55 26.48
CA GLN A 32 38.28 -16.75 26.85
C GLN A 32 39.07 -16.20 25.65
N ASN A 33 39.31 -17.03 24.63
CA ASN A 33 40.00 -16.62 23.40
C ASN A 33 39.15 -15.70 22.51
N VAL A 34 37.83 -15.80 22.58
CA VAL A 34 36.89 -14.94 21.84
C VAL A 34 36.85 -13.56 22.49
N CYS A 35 36.82 -13.48 23.81
CA CYS A 35 36.81 -12.24 24.58
C CYS A 35 37.96 -11.28 24.23
N LEU A 36 39.11 -11.79 23.78
CA LEU A 36 40.26 -10.99 23.31
C LEU A 36 40.00 -10.18 22.02
N GLU A 37 38.93 -10.47 21.27
CA GLU A 37 38.57 -9.74 20.03
C GLU A 37 37.69 -8.48 20.25
N TYR A 38 37.32 -8.16 21.50
CA TYR A 38 36.26 -7.18 21.82
C TYR A 38 36.72 -6.06 22.76
N ASP A 39 36.18 -4.85 22.54
CA ASP A 39 36.48 -3.66 23.34
C ASP A 39 35.71 -3.65 24.68
N ASP A 40 34.56 -4.35 24.74
CA ASP A 40 33.82 -4.57 25.99
C ASP A 40 33.10 -5.93 26.01
N ILE A 41 32.92 -6.48 27.20
CA ILE A 41 32.38 -7.82 27.49
C ILE A 41 31.31 -7.70 28.58
N PHE A 42 30.13 -8.25 28.29
CA PHE A 42 29.01 -8.33 29.22
C PHE A 42 28.67 -9.79 29.53
N LEU A 43 28.51 -10.12 30.81
CA LEU A 43 27.95 -11.38 31.27
C LEU A 43 26.46 -11.14 31.59
N VAL A 44 25.58 -11.72 30.77
CA VAL A 44 24.13 -11.50 30.77
C VAL A 44 23.43 -12.75 31.27
N ILE A 45 22.55 -12.65 32.27
CA ILE A 45 21.74 -13.78 32.75
C ILE A 45 20.26 -13.41 32.74
N THR A 46 19.45 -14.14 31.96
CA THR A 46 18.02 -13.87 31.76
C THR A 46 17.08 -14.65 32.69
N GLY A 47 17.42 -14.71 33.98
CA GLY A 47 16.59 -15.33 35.02
C GLY A 47 16.76 -16.84 35.17
N ASP A 48 16.06 -17.35 36.18
CA ASP A 48 16.16 -18.71 36.72
C ASP A 48 17.59 -19.07 37.09
N ILE A 49 18.18 -18.20 37.92
CA ILE A 49 19.54 -18.34 38.43
C ILE A 49 19.57 -19.36 39.58
N SER A 50 18.60 -19.26 40.49
CA SER A 50 18.37 -20.17 41.62
C SER A 50 17.28 -21.21 41.31
N PHE A 51 17.22 -22.29 42.08
CA PHE A 51 16.19 -23.34 41.94
C PHE A 51 14.83 -22.93 42.53
N SER A 52 14.82 -22.10 43.57
CA SER A 52 13.62 -21.70 44.32
C SER A 52 13.78 -20.39 45.11
N GLY A 53 14.65 -19.47 44.68
CA GLY A 53 14.73 -18.10 45.18
C GLY A 53 15.33 -17.92 46.58
N LYS A 54 16.14 -18.87 47.07
CA LYS A 54 16.62 -18.89 48.47
C LYS A 54 18.06 -18.45 48.62
N LEU A 55 18.37 -17.79 49.73
CA LEU A 55 19.68 -17.26 50.08
C LEU A 55 20.84 -18.26 49.91
N ASP A 56 20.65 -19.53 50.31
CA ASP A 56 21.68 -20.58 50.17
C ASP A 56 22.03 -20.86 48.69
N GLN A 57 21.03 -20.77 47.81
CA GLN A 57 21.18 -20.94 46.37
C GLN A 57 21.83 -19.71 45.73
N TYR A 58 21.53 -18.51 46.23
CA TYR A 58 22.16 -17.27 45.75
C TYR A 58 23.61 -17.10 46.20
N LEU A 59 24.03 -17.67 47.33
CA LEU A 59 25.44 -17.74 47.69
C LEU A 59 26.21 -18.61 46.68
N ILE A 60 25.71 -19.80 46.34
CA ILE A 60 26.28 -20.68 45.31
C ILE A 60 26.30 -19.98 43.93
N ALA A 61 25.26 -19.23 43.59
CA ALA A 61 25.21 -18.45 42.36
C ALA A 61 26.21 -17.29 42.34
N TYR A 62 26.44 -16.63 43.47
CA TYR A 62 27.40 -15.54 43.58
C TYR A 62 28.82 -16.04 43.28
N ASP A 63 29.22 -17.12 43.94
CA ASP A 63 30.55 -17.73 43.74
C ASP A 63 30.71 -18.20 42.28
N PHE A 64 29.76 -18.98 41.74
CA PHE A 64 29.80 -19.47 40.35
C PHE A 64 29.91 -18.35 39.29
N ILE A 65 29.20 -17.24 39.47
CA ILE A 65 29.23 -16.11 38.53
C ILE A 65 30.50 -15.26 38.73
N MET A 66 30.99 -15.12 39.97
CA MET A 66 32.23 -14.40 40.26
C MET A 66 33.45 -15.17 39.77
N ASP A 67 33.50 -16.50 39.86
CA ASP A 67 34.57 -17.32 39.30
C ASP A 67 34.66 -17.11 37.77
N ILE A 68 33.55 -17.27 37.05
CA ILE A 68 33.48 -17.02 35.59
C ILE A 68 33.89 -15.58 35.25
N LYS A 69 33.50 -14.59 36.05
CA LYS A 69 33.92 -13.20 35.85
C LYS A 69 35.42 -13.05 36.07
N ASN A 70 35.94 -13.48 37.22
CA ASN A 70 37.30 -13.19 37.66
C ASN A 70 38.33 -13.89 36.78
N ASP A 71 38.12 -15.15 36.41
CA ASP A 71 39.02 -15.90 35.52
C ASP A 71 39.07 -15.27 34.11
N LEU A 72 37.94 -14.78 33.60
CA LEU A 72 37.90 -14.08 32.32
C LEU A 72 38.48 -12.65 32.41
N GLU A 73 38.35 -11.95 33.53
CA GLU A 73 39.04 -10.66 33.76
C GLU A 73 40.57 -10.88 33.87
N GLU A 74 41.04 -11.92 34.55
CA GLU A 74 42.47 -12.26 34.64
C GLU A 74 43.04 -12.67 33.27
N TYR A 75 42.31 -13.51 32.51
CA TYR A 75 42.75 -13.96 31.19
C TYR A 75 42.80 -12.84 30.13
N THR A 76 41.83 -11.92 30.16
CA THR A 76 41.67 -10.90 29.11
C THR A 76 42.25 -9.54 29.45
N GLY A 77 42.41 -9.21 30.74
CA GLY A 77 42.75 -7.86 31.22
C GLY A 77 41.61 -6.84 31.06
N ASN A 78 40.46 -7.23 30.51
CA ASN A 78 39.29 -6.37 30.30
C ASN A 78 38.27 -6.60 31.42
N SER A 79 37.73 -5.52 32.00
CA SER A 79 36.69 -5.67 33.05
C SER A 79 35.32 -6.01 32.46
N ILE A 80 34.68 -7.03 33.05
CA ILE A 80 33.47 -7.69 32.57
C ILE A 80 32.25 -7.16 33.31
N LYS A 81 31.22 -6.74 32.56
CA LYS A 81 30.02 -6.14 33.14
C LYS A 81 28.89 -7.14 33.28
N ILE A 82 28.48 -7.41 34.52
CA ILE A 82 27.35 -8.27 34.83
C ILE A 82 26.02 -7.52 34.64
N ILE A 83 25.08 -8.13 33.93
CA ILE A 83 23.68 -7.72 33.80
C ILE A 83 22.81 -8.94 34.11
N VAL A 84 21.92 -8.82 35.09
CA VAL A 84 21.04 -9.92 35.52
C VAL A 84 19.61 -9.45 35.75
N ILE A 85 18.67 -10.37 35.60
CA ILE A 85 17.23 -10.24 35.92
C ILE A 85 16.73 -11.54 36.57
N PRO A 86 15.64 -11.51 37.34
CA PRO A 86 15.05 -12.72 37.93
C PRO A 86 14.15 -13.48 36.95
N GLY A 87 14.04 -14.80 37.14
CA GLY A 87 13.00 -15.66 36.57
C GLY A 87 11.94 -16.07 37.60
N ASN A 88 11.09 -17.04 37.28
CA ASN A 88 10.03 -17.52 38.18
C ASN A 88 10.52 -18.50 39.25
N HIS A 89 11.66 -19.16 39.04
CA HIS A 89 12.37 -19.92 40.07
C HIS A 89 13.16 -19.02 41.03
N ASP A 90 13.47 -17.77 40.65
CA ASP A 90 14.09 -16.75 41.50
C ASP A 90 13.13 -16.12 42.54
N CYS A 91 12.05 -16.83 42.88
CA CYS A 91 11.00 -16.43 43.81
C CYS A 91 10.83 -17.46 44.94
N ASP A 92 11.09 -17.09 46.20
CA ASP A 92 10.80 -17.96 47.34
C ASP A 92 9.32 -17.91 47.73
N TYR A 93 8.56 -18.86 47.18
CA TYR A 93 7.16 -19.08 47.50
C TYR A 93 6.91 -19.69 48.90
N ASP A 94 7.94 -20.11 49.64
CA ASP A 94 7.79 -20.71 50.97
C ASP A 94 7.84 -19.67 52.11
N ASN A 95 8.48 -18.52 51.90
CA ASN A 95 8.64 -17.46 52.91
C ASN A 95 7.55 -16.35 52.89
N SER A 96 6.65 -16.35 51.90
CA SER A 96 5.61 -15.31 51.75
C SER A 96 4.25 -15.70 52.30
N ASP A 97 3.42 -14.71 52.67
CA ASP A 97 2.03 -14.91 53.08
C ASP A 97 1.13 -15.16 51.84
N GLY A 98 1.38 -16.31 51.19
CA GLY A 98 1.02 -16.57 49.79
C GLY A 98 -0.46 -16.41 49.44
N LYS A 99 -1.37 -16.57 50.42
CA LYS A 99 -2.81 -16.32 50.22
C LYS A 99 -3.13 -14.84 49.98
N ILE A 100 -2.40 -13.93 50.62
CA ILE A 100 -2.55 -12.48 50.39
C ILE A 100 -2.01 -12.13 49.01
N ARG A 101 -0.83 -12.67 48.65
CA ARG A 101 -0.25 -12.56 47.31
C ARG A 101 -1.20 -13.04 46.22
N ASP A 102 -1.74 -14.26 46.34
CA ASP A 102 -2.68 -14.83 45.37
C ASP A 102 -3.92 -13.95 45.19
N ILE A 103 -4.51 -13.45 46.27
CA ILE A 103 -5.66 -12.52 46.20
C ILE A 103 -5.29 -11.22 45.45
N ILE A 104 -4.08 -10.69 45.65
CA ILE A 104 -3.61 -9.50 44.92
C ILE A 104 -3.46 -9.81 43.42
N LEU A 105 -2.79 -10.91 43.05
CA LEU A 105 -2.62 -11.33 41.66
C LEU A 105 -3.96 -11.64 40.97
N ASP A 106 -4.91 -12.25 41.68
CA ASP A 106 -6.28 -12.49 41.22
C ASP A 106 -7.06 -11.17 41.02
N SER A 107 -6.85 -10.18 41.90
CA SER A 107 -7.49 -8.87 41.78
C SER A 107 -6.97 -8.07 40.58
N ILE A 108 -5.68 -8.16 40.24
CA ILE A 108 -5.06 -7.49 39.10
C ILE A 108 -5.50 -8.16 37.78
N SER A 109 -5.49 -9.49 37.72
CA SER A 109 -5.85 -10.25 36.52
C SER A 109 -7.35 -10.21 36.21
N GLY A 110 -8.21 -10.20 37.24
CA GLY A 110 -9.66 -10.12 37.08
C GLY A 110 -10.22 -8.74 36.68
N ASN A 111 -9.59 -7.64 37.09
CA ASN A 111 -10.12 -6.27 36.92
C ASN A 111 -9.79 -5.62 35.56
N SER A 112 -9.62 -6.39 34.48
CA SER A 112 -9.17 -5.91 33.17
C SER A 112 -10.18 -5.02 32.39
N LYS A 113 -11.13 -4.35 33.06
CA LYS A 113 -12.16 -3.45 32.51
C LYS A 113 -12.58 -2.31 33.45
N LYS A 114 -11.62 -1.49 33.95
CA LYS A 114 -11.75 -0.03 34.22
C LYS A 114 -10.61 0.48 35.10
N ASP A 115 -9.92 1.53 34.63
CA ASP A 115 -9.34 2.70 35.32
C ASP A 115 -8.54 2.58 36.64
N ASN A 116 -8.45 1.41 37.29
CA ASN A 116 -7.62 1.19 38.46
C ASN A 116 -6.15 1.11 38.04
N LYS A 117 -5.40 2.18 38.32
CA LYS A 117 -3.93 2.15 38.26
C LYS A 117 -3.40 1.17 39.32
N ILE A 118 -2.36 0.43 38.97
CA ILE A 118 -1.52 -0.26 39.95
C ILE A 118 -0.71 0.78 40.71
N ASP A 119 -0.60 0.61 42.03
CA ASP A 119 0.21 1.43 42.92
C ASP A 119 1.44 0.68 43.45
N GLU A 120 2.38 1.43 44.02
CA GLU A 120 3.65 0.92 44.55
C GLU A 120 3.45 -0.11 45.67
N GLY A 121 2.37 -0.01 46.46
CA GLY A 121 2.07 -0.94 47.56
C GLY A 121 1.66 -2.32 47.07
N LEU A 122 0.89 -2.40 45.99
CA LEU A 122 0.60 -3.67 45.30
C LEU A 122 1.89 -4.28 44.71
N ILE A 123 2.75 -3.44 44.13
CA ILE A 123 4.05 -3.86 43.57
C ILE A 123 4.97 -4.40 44.67
N ASP A 124 5.05 -3.73 45.83
CA ASP A 124 5.88 -4.14 46.96
C ASP A 124 5.49 -5.54 47.47
N ASN A 125 4.20 -5.79 47.69
CA ASN A 125 3.70 -7.10 48.13
C ASN A 125 3.91 -8.18 47.05
N CYS A 126 3.73 -7.84 45.76
CA CYS A 126 4.06 -8.73 44.66
C CYS A 126 5.57 -8.99 44.48
N CYS A 127 6.44 -8.24 45.15
CA CYS A 127 7.90 -8.42 45.08
C CYS A 127 8.52 -9.04 46.35
N GLN A 128 7.76 -9.32 47.42
CA GLN A 128 8.28 -9.92 48.67
C GLN A 128 8.93 -11.31 48.48
N VAL A 129 8.43 -12.13 47.54
CA VAL A 129 9.05 -13.43 47.20
C VAL A 129 10.44 -13.29 46.56
N GLN A 130 10.88 -12.06 46.26
CA GLN A 130 12.14 -11.75 45.60
C GLN A 130 13.10 -10.97 46.52
N GLU A 131 12.91 -10.98 47.84
CA GLU A 131 13.78 -10.26 48.79
C GLU A 131 15.24 -10.75 48.73
N ASP A 132 15.48 -12.07 48.84
CA ASP A 132 16.81 -12.68 48.65
C ASP A 132 17.39 -12.37 47.24
N TRP A 133 16.53 -12.29 46.21
CA TRP A 133 16.94 -11.88 44.86
C TRP A 133 17.42 -10.42 44.82
N PHE A 134 16.74 -9.49 45.48
CA PHE A 134 17.17 -8.09 45.48
C PHE A 134 18.47 -7.89 46.25
N ASP A 135 18.73 -8.66 47.30
CA ASP A 135 20.00 -8.61 48.03
C ASP A 135 21.16 -9.25 47.23
N PHE A 136 20.92 -10.38 46.54
CA PHE A 136 21.84 -10.93 45.55
C PHE A 136 22.11 -9.94 44.40
N TYR A 137 21.07 -9.33 43.84
CA TYR A 137 21.21 -8.29 42.82
C TYR A 137 22.09 -7.14 43.35
N ASN A 138 21.89 -6.74 44.61
CA ASN A 138 22.68 -5.70 45.26
C ASN A 138 24.14 -6.10 45.56
N SER A 139 24.50 -7.39 45.59
CA SER A 139 25.90 -7.81 45.78
C SER A 139 26.66 -7.94 44.45
N ILE A 140 25.97 -8.24 43.35
CA ILE A 140 26.59 -8.58 42.06
C ILE A 140 26.52 -7.49 40.97
N SER A 141 25.71 -6.45 41.17
CA SER A 141 25.42 -5.44 40.12
C SER A 141 26.39 -4.26 40.05
N ASN A 142 26.63 -3.80 38.82
CA ASN A 142 27.43 -2.61 38.51
C ASN A 142 26.68 -1.29 38.79
N LYS A 143 26.52 -0.96 40.07
CA LYS A 143 25.67 0.14 40.57
C LYS A 143 25.95 1.52 39.96
N GLU A 144 27.19 1.80 39.58
CA GLU A 144 27.62 3.08 38.98
C GLU A 144 26.91 3.43 37.66
N LYS A 145 26.28 2.45 37.00
CA LYS A 145 25.69 2.60 35.66
C LYS A 145 24.16 2.66 35.67
N ILE A 146 23.52 2.55 36.83
CA ILE A 146 22.05 2.54 36.96
C ILE A 146 21.52 3.98 36.86
N ILE A 147 20.62 4.24 35.91
CA ILE A 147 19.95 5.55 35.72
C ILE A 147 18.47 5.55 36.13
N HIS A 148 17.87 4.37 36.31
CA HIS A 148 16.56 4.18 36.92
C HIS A 148 16.56 2.87 37.70
N ASN A 149 16.05 2.89 38.93
CA ASN A 149 16.02 1.73 39.81
C ASN A 149 14.61 1.57 40.39
N HIS A 150 13.91 0.51 39.98
CA HIS A 150 12.56 0.17 40.44
C HIS A 150 12.38 -1.35 40.42
N LYS A 151 11.54 -1.89 41.30
CA LYS A 151 11.37 -3.35 41.46
C LYS A 151 10.88 -4.07 40.20
N LEU A 152 10.17 -3.37 39.31
CA LEU A 152 9.66 -3.94 38.04
C LEU A 152 10.53 -3.62 36.82
N LEU A 153 11.25 -2.50 36.83
CA LEU A 153 12.08 -2.06 35.72
C LEU A 153 13.33 -1.37 36.26
N GLN A 154 14.48 -1.85 35.83
CA GLN A 154 15.74 -1.17 36.02
C GLN A 154 16.31 -0.73 34.66
N ILE A 155 16.93 0.44 34.64
CA ILE A 155 17.59 0.97 33.45
C ILE A 155 19.04 1.29 33.80
N SER A 156 19.97 0.69 33.07
CA SER A 156 21.39 1.05 33.10
C SER A 156 21.86 1.66 31.77
N GLU A 157 22.86 2.52 31.84
CA GLU A 157 23.41 3.28 30.70
C GLU A 157 24.94 3.13 30.67
N VAL A 158 25.49 2.77 29.50
CA VAL A 158 26.93 2.65 29.31
C VAL A 158 27.37 3.56 28.17
N LYS A 159 28.32 4.44 28.47
CA LYS A 159 28.89 5.41 27.52
C LYS A 159 30.33 5.07 27.21
N TYR A 160 30.65 5.26 25.95
CA TYR A 160 31.97 5.33 25.35
C TYR A 160 32.05 6.67 24.60
N ASP A 161 33.22 7.08 24.10
CA ASP A 161 33.40 8.44 23.58
C ASP A 161 32.42 8.82 22.44
N ASP A 162 32.14 7.87 21.53
CA ASP A 162 31.22 8.05 20.39
C ASP A 162 29.87 7.31 20.52
N TYR A 163 29.66 6.47 21.54
CA TYR A 163 28.53 5.53 21.63
C TYR A 163 27.83 5.53 22.98
N ASN A 164 26.49 5.48 22.99
CA ASN A 164 25.68 5.26 24.20
C ASN A 164 24.79 4.02 24.07
N ILE A 165 24.78 3.15 25.09
CA ILE A 165 23.96 1.93 25.14
C ILE A 165 23.01 2.01 26.34
N LEU A 166 21.76 1.61 26.13
CA LEU A 166 20.77 1.47 27.20
C LEU A 166 20.32 0.02 27.37
N PHE A 167 20.19 -0.37 28.62
CA PHE A 167 19.77 -1.69 29.06
C PHE A 167 18.46 -1.57 29.85
N TYR A 168 17.39 -2.21 29.38
CA TYR A 168 16.08 -2.24 30.07
C TYR A 168 15.85 -3.63 30.65
N GLN A 169 16.00 -3.75 31.96
CA GLN A 169 15.88 -4.98 32.72
C GLN A 169 14.47 -5.07 33.32
N TYR A 170 13.58 -5.84 32.70
CA TYR A 170 12.18 -6.00 33.13
C TYR A 170 12.02 -7.23 34.04
N ASN A 171 11.66 -7.01 35.30
CA ASN A 171 11.29 -8.07 36.23
C ASN A 171 9.88 -8.58 35.90
N THR A 172 9.79 -9.53 34.97
CA THR A 172 8.51 -10.18 34.63
C THR A 172 8.01 -11.15 35.71
N SER A 173 8.88 -11.64 36.60
CA SER A 173 8.50 -12.62 37.63
C SER A 173 7.86 -12.03 38.89
N TRP A 174 7.72 -10.71 38.97
CA TRP A 174 6.90 -10.04 39.99
C TRP A 174 5.46 -10.61 40.06
N PHE A 175 4.92 -11.08 38.93
CA PHE A 175 3.56 -11.67 38.82
C PHE A 175 3.54 -13.20 38.94
N SER A 176 4.70 -13.84 39.13
CA SER A 176 4.85 -15.29 39.09
C SER A 176 4.25 -16.00 40.30
N ARG A 177 3.94 -17.29 40.10
CA ARG A 177 3.39 -18.22 41.10
C ARG A 177 4.10 -19.57 41.04
N LYS A 178 4.05 -20.33 42.14
CA LYS A 178 4.71 -21.65 42.27
C LYS A 178 4.27 -22.71 41.24
N ASN A 179 3.08 -22.56 40.66
CA ASN A 179 2.59 -23.33 39.52
C ASN A 179 2.10 -22.35 38.46
N GLU A 180 2.95 -21.97 37.52
CA GLU A 180 2.60 -21.02 36.47
C GLU A 180 1.68 -21.62 35.41
N GLN A 181 0.97 -20.75 34.68
CA GLN A 181 0.13 -21.12 33.57
C GLN A 181 0.39 -20.20 32.38
N TYR A 182 0.62 -20.82 31.24
CA TYR A 182 0.90 -20.16 29.97
C TYR A 182 -0.20 -19.15 29.60
N GLY A 183 0.19 -17.88 29.42
CA GLY A 183 -0.72 -16.81 29.03
C GLY A 183 -1.43 -16.10 30.18
N ASN A 184 -1.04 -16.32 31.45
CA ASN A 184 -1.66 -15.68 32.63
C ASN A 184 -0.81 -14.58 33.30
N LEU A 185 0.41 -14.31 32.84
CA LEU A 185 1.25 -13.23 33.41
C LEU A 185 0.77 -11.84 32.99
N TYR A 186 1.17 -10.81 33.75
CA TYR A 186 0.84 -9.41 33.46
C TYR A 186 2.03 -8.51 33.79
N PHE A 187 2.39 -7.60 32.88
CA PHE A 187 3.39 -6.56 33.13
C PHE A 187 2.83 -5.13 32.97
N PRO A 188 2.94 -4.25 33.98
CA PRO A 188 2.37 -2.90 33.96
C PRO A 188 3.26 -1.91 33.19
N TYR A 189 3.39 -2.12 31.88
CA TYR A 189 4.25 -1.31 31.00
C TYR A 189 3.87 0.18 30.93
N ASP A 190 2.65 0.52 31.36
CA ASP A 190 2.05 1.86 31.41
C ASP A 190 2.13 2.53 32.79
N TYR A 191 2.64 1.83 33.81
CA TYR A 191 3.06 2.43 35.09
C TYR A 191 4.17 3.47 34.87
N PHE A 192 5.10 3.15 33.96
CA PHE A 192 6.22 4.00 33.58
C PHE A 192 5.81 4.97 32.47
N GLY A 193 5.88 6.27 32.75
CA GLY A 193 5.61 7.32 31.76
C GLY A 193 6.57 7.26 30.57
N GLU A 194 6.09 7.58 29.36
CA GLU A 194 6.86 7.40 28.12
C GLU A 194 8.21 8.14 28.09
N GLU A 195 8.32 9.24 28.84
CA GLU A 195 9.52 10.08 28.99
C GLU A 195 10.73 9.28 29.50
N LEU A 196 10.51 8.27 30.35
CA LEU A 196 11.56 7.38 30.86
C LEU A 196 12.29 6.65 29.72
N PHE A 197 11.58 6.39 28.61
CA PHE A 197 12.06 5.69 27.43
C PHE A 197 12.35 6.64 26.25
N ASP A 198 12.41 7.97 26.46
CA ASP A 198 12.74 8.94 25.39
C ASP A 198 14.23 9.27 25.28
N LYS A 199 15.06 8.66 26.16
CA LYS A 199 16.50 8.82 26.20
C LYS A 199 17.17 8.29 24.92
N LYS A 200 18.28 8.92 24.51
CA LYS A 200 18.98 8.63 23.26
C LYS A 200 20.12 7.64 23.47
N ALA A 201 20.11 6.57 22.72
CA ALA A 201 21.17 5.57 22.62
C ALA A 201 21.34 5.15 21.16
N ASP A 202 22.49 4.58 20.85
CA ASP A 202 22.84 4.00 19.55
C ASP A 202 22.46 2.52 19.46
N LEU A 203 22.30 1.87 20.61
CA LEU A 203 21.80 0.50 20.77
C LEU A 203 20.97 0.41 22.06
N VAL A 204 19.76 -0.13 21.98
CA VAL A 204 18.92 -0.42 23.16
C VAL A 204 18.62 -1.92 23.24
N ILE A 205 18.98 -2.54 24.36
CA ILE A 205 18.76 -3.97 24.61
C ILE A 205 17.82 -4.13 25.80
N SER A 206 16.77 -4.94 25.64
CA SER A 206 15.83 -5.29 26.70
C SER A 206 15.96 -6.74 27.12
N PHE A 207 15.83 -6.98 28.42
CA PHE A 207 15.90 -8.30 29.04
C PHE A 207 14.60 -8.54 29.80
N LEU A 208 13.97 -9.70 29.58
CA LEU A 208 12.83 -10.19 30.36
C LEU A 208 12.88 -11.71 30.40
N HIS A 209 12.68 -12.35 31.55
CA HIS A 209 12.80 -13.81 31.63
C HIS A 209 11.72 -14.50 30.78
N HIS A 210 10.44 -14.22 31.05
CA HIS A 210 9.33 -14.86 30.35
C HIS A 210 9.12 -14.28 28.94
N PRO A 211 9.08 -15.10 27.88
CA PRO A 211 8.68 -14.67 26.55
C PRO A 211 7.22 -14.18 26.48
N LEU A 212 6.92 -13.38 25.45
CA LEU A 212 5.69 -12.56 25.37
C LEU A 212 4.37 -13.32 25.20
N ASN A 213 4.44 -14.63 24.99
CA ASN A 213 3.31 -15.57 24.95
C ASN A 213 2.85 -16.03 26.33
N TRP A 214 3.67 -15.89 27.38
CA TRP A 214 3.27 -16.15 28.77
C TRP A 214 2.34 -15.07 29.36
N GLN A 215 2.18 -13.93 28.67
CA GLN A 215 1.42 -12.77 29.11
C GLN A 215 -0.06 -12.83 28.67
N LEU A 216 -0.98 -12.35 29.51
CA LEU A 216 -2.41 -12.22 29.25
C LEU A 216 -2.68 -11.52 27.91
N ASN A 217 -3.49 -12.13 27.04
CA ASN A 217 -3.70 -11.73 25.63
C ASN A 217 -3.74 -10.21 25.35
N ASN A 218 -4.49 -9.43 26.15
CA ASN A 218 -4.59 -7.97 25.99
C ASN A 218 -3.35 -7.21 26.49
N ASN A 219 -2.75 -7.64 27.60
CA ASN A 219 -1.52 -7.05 28.14
C ASN A 219 -0.32 -7.42 27.25
N GLY A 220 -0.15 -8.70 26.92
CA GLY A 220 0.94 -9.20 26.08
C GLY A 220 1.03 -8.52 24.70
N PHE A 221 -0.09 -8.15 24.08
CA PHE A 221 -0.07 -7.37 22.83
C PHE A 221 0.46 -5.93 23.03
N SER A 222 0.10 -5.27 24.13
CA SER A 222 0.48 -3.89 24.41
C SER A 222 1.88 -3.78 25.02
N PHE A 223 2.27 -4.69 25.91
CA PHE A 223 3.64 -4.83 26.40
C PHE A 223 4.60 -5.22 25.26
N LYS A 224 4.18 -6.13 24.36
CA LYS A 224 4.90 -6.38 23.11
C LYS A 224 5.13 -5.09 22.31
N LYS A 225 4.08 -4.29 22.09
CA LYS A 225 4.20 -2.99 21.41
C LYS A 225 5.12 -2.02 22.15
N HIS A 226 5.13 -2.03 23.48
CA HIS A 226 6.05 -1.24 24.29
C HIS A 226 7.50 -1.66 24.04
N LEU A 227 7.82 -2.96 24.07
CA LEU A 227 9.16 -3.46 23.78
C LEU A 227 9.58 -3.22 22.32
N GLU A 228 8.76 -3.59 21.32
CA GLU A 228 9.08 -3.32 19.90
C GLU A 228 9.14 -1.81 19.57
N LYS A 229 8.52 -0.94 20.38
CA LYS A 229 8.71 0.52 20.31
C LYS A 229 10.05 0.95 20.93
N ASN A 230 10.38 0.42 22.11
CA ASN A 230 11.45 0.93 22.97
C ASN A 230 12.80 0.18 22.88
N SER A 231 12.90 -0.98 22.22
CA SER A 231 14.12 -1.83 22.16
C SER A 231 14.59 -2.09 20.73
N ASP A 232 15.89 -2.35 20.50
CA ASP A 232 16.41 -2.86 19.22
C ASP A 232 16.67 -4.37 19.25
N ILE A 233 17.13 -4.88 20.40
CA ILE A 233 17.24 -6.32 20.71
C ILE A 233 16.44 -6.63 21.97
N ILE A 234 15.84 -7.82 22.00
CA ILE A 234 15.08 -8.36 23.13
C ILE A 234 15.63 -9.76 23.45
N LEU A 235 16.08 -9.95 24.69
CA LEU A 235 16.67 -11.18 25.22
C LEU A 235 15.72 -11.82 26.24
N THR A 236 15.49 -13.13 26.09
CA THR A 236 14.58 -13.90 26.95
C THR A 236 15.15 -15.22 27.46
N GLY A 237 14.57 -15.78 28.52
CA GLY A 237 14.84 -17.13 29.04
C GLY A 237 13.61 -18.03 28.93
N HIS A 238 13.45 -18.95 29.90
CA HIS A 238 12.26 -19.77 30.21
C HIS A 238 11.84 -20.81 29.15
N GLU A 239 12.00 -20.54 27.86
CA GLU A 239 11.60 -21.47 26.79
C GLU A 239 12.76 -22.36 26.34
N HIS A 240 12.70 -23.64 26.75
CA HIS A 240 13.68 -24.68 26.46
C HIS A 240 13.89 -24.96 24.95
N THR A 241 13.06 -24.39 24.07
CA THR A 241 13.20 -24.40 22.61
C THR A 241 13.72 -23.04 22.12
N PRO A 242 15.03 -22.88 21.86
CA PRO A 242 15.63 -21.60 21.53
C PRO A 242 15.35 -21.19 20.07
N GLU A 243 14.39 -20.29 19.87
CA GLU A 243 14.18 -19.60 18.59
C GLU A 243 15.00 -18.29 18.51
N GLN A 244 15.34 -17.88 17.29
CA GLN A 244 15.85 -16.55 16.98
C GLN A 244 14.95 -15.94 15.90
N ILE A 245 14.35 -14.79 16.20
CA ILE A 245 13.31 -14.19 15.35
C ILE A 245 13.62 -12.72 15.10
N GLU A 246 14.11 -12.40 13.90
CA GLU A 246 14.12 -11.00 13.44
C GLU A 246 12.69 -10.58 13.07
N ARG A 247 12.15 -9.56 13.75
CA ARG A 247 10.84 -8.99 13.42
C ARG A 247 11.02 -7.63 12.74
N ASN A 248 10.91 -7.63 11.41
CA ASN A 248 10.77 -6.39 10.64
C ASN A 248 9.30 -5.93 10.64
N ASP A 249 9.05 -4.70 11.05
CA ASP A 249 7.72 -4.08 10.97
C ASP A 249 7.47 -3.44 9.60
N LEU A 250 6.23 -2.99 9.35
CA LEU A 250 5.89 -2.25 8.13
C LEU A 250 6.44 -0.81 8.11
N SER A 251 6.93 -0.28 9.24
CA SER A 251 7.58 1.03 9.31
C SER A 251 9.03 1.00 8.76
N GLY A 252 9.67 -0.17 8.81
CA GLY A 252 11.06 -0.41 8.43
C GLY A 252 12.03 -0.52 9.62
N LYS A 253 11.51 -0.64 10.86
CA LYS A 253 12.28 -1.04 12.03
C LYS A 253 12.45 -2.56 12.04
N SER A 254 13.62 -3.03 12.46
CA SER A 254 13.85 -4.41 12.86
C SER A 254 13.96 -4.46 14.39
N THR A 255 13.45 -5.51 15.01
CA THR A 255 13.73 -5.86 16.41
C THR A 255 14.13 -7.33 16.48
N GLY A 256 15.33 -7.62 16.99
CA GLY A 256 15.83 -8.99 17.13
C GLY A 256 15.36 -9.63 18.43
N TYR A 257 14.66 -10.75 18.35
CA TYR A 257 14.36 -11.60 19.51
C TYR A 257 15.35 -12.77 19.58
N ILE A 258 16.01 -12.92 20.73
CA ILE A 258 17.03 -13.94 20.98
C ILE A 258 16.64 -14.67 22.27
N HIS A 259 16.22 -15.93 22.14
CA HIS A 259 15.93 -16.78 23.29
C HIS A 259 17.23 -17.38 23.84
N GLY A 260 17.31 -17.47 25.16
CA GLY A 260 18.37 -18.14 25.90
C GLY A 260 18.43 -19.62 25.56
N ASN A 261 19.53 -20.25 25.94
CA ASN A 261 19.60 -21.71 26.02
C ASN A 261 19.63 -22.08 27.48
N VAL A 262 19.03 -23.22 27.80
CA VAL A 262 19.09 -23.80 29.14
C VAL A 262 20.53 -24.14 29.46
N LEU A 263 21.09 -23.51 30.50
CA LEU A 263 22.46 -23.75 30.91
C LEU A 263 22.57 -25.05 31.73
N GLN A 264 21.54 -25.40 32.51
CA GLN A 264 21.45 -26.66 33.26
C GLN A 264 20.01 -27.18 33.30
N SER A 265 19.71 -28.25 32.57
CA SER A 265 18.34 -28.80 32.53
C SER A 265 18.05 -29.76 33.69
N HIS A 266 16.81 -29.78 34.20
CA HIS A 266 16.41 -30.63 35.33
C HIS A 266 16.45 -32.14 35.04
N ASP A 267 16.23 -32.55 33.78
CA ASP A 267 16.04 -33.95 33.39
C ASP A 267 17.27 -34.58 32.71
N ASN A 268 18.25 -33.78 32.29
CA ASN A 268 19.45 -34.25 31.61
C ASN A 268 20.65 -33.30 31.80
N ASP A 269 21.67 -33.77 32.50
CA ASP A 269 22.94 -33.07 32.72
C ASP A 269 23.64 -32.71 31.39
N ASP A 270 23.59 -33.59 30.38
CA ASP A 270 24.28 -33.36 29.09
C ASP A 270 23.67 -32.21 28.27
N ASN A 271 22.41 -31.82 28.56
CA ASN A 271 21.74 -30.72 27.88
C ASN A 271 22.07 -29.37 28.52
N SER A 272 23.20 -28.80 28.08
CA SER A 272 23.71 -27.49 28.52
C SER A 272 24.13 -26.64 27.32
N GLY A 273 23.77 -25.35 27.32
CA GLY A 273 24.22 -24.41 26.29
C GLY A 273 24.00 -22.94 26.65
N PHE A 274 24.54 -22.04 25.83
CA PHE A 274 24.43 -20.59 25.98
C PHE A 274 24.60 -19.86 24.64
N ASN A 275 24.33 -18.56 24.59
CA ASN A 275 24.56 -17.73 23.40
C ASN A 275 25.79 -16.84 23.56
N LEU A 276 26.57 -16.68 22.48
CA LEU A 276 27.46 -15.54 22.29
C LEU A 276 26.81 -14.55 21.33
N ILE A 277 26.71 -13.29 21.73
CA ILE A 277 26.11 -12.22 20.91
C ILE A 277 27.16 -11.15 20.71
N THR A 278 27.61 -10.99 19.48
CA THR A 278 28.54 -9.91 19.11
C THR A 278 27.75 -8.74 18.56
N PHE A 279 28.13 -7.53 18.96
CA PHE A 279 27.75 -6.27 18.34
C PHE A 279 28.96 -5.59 17.71
N ASP A 280 28.78 -5.03 16.53
CA ASP A 280 29.69 -4.07 15.91
C ASP A 280 28.92 -2.75 15.77
N LEU A 281 29.33 -1.74 16.55
CA LEU A 281 28.61 -0.47 16.67
C LEU A 281 28.93 0.49 15.51
N ASP A 282 30.08 0.31 14.86
CA ASP A 282 30.50 1.10 13.70
C ASP A 282 29.69 0.70 12.46
N GLU A 283 29.48 -0.61 12.29
CA GLU A 283 28.78 -1.20 11.15
C GLU A 283 27.25 -1.34 11.35
N GLU A 284 26.70 -0.99 12.52
CA GLU A 284 25.29 -1.21 12.92
C GLU A 284 24.83 -2.69 12.79
N LYS A 285 25.69 -3.64 13.16
CA LYS A 285 25.45 -5.09 12.97
C LYS A 285 25.62 -5.92 14.24
N TYR A 286 24.89 -7.03 14.31
CA TYR A 286 25.05 -8.05 15.34
C TYR A 286 25.07 -9.46 14.74
N LYS A 287 25.70 -10.41 15.43
CA LYS A 287 25.68 -11.84 15.10
C LYS A 287 25.49 -12.67 16.37
N THR A 288 24.80 -13.79 16.23
CA THR A 288 24.43 -14.71 17.32
C THR A 288 25.06 -16.08 17.07
N GLN A 289 25.85 -16.59 18.00
CA GLN A 289 26.45 -17.92 17.91
C GLN A 289 26.05 -18.77 19.12
N LYS A 290 25.31 -19.84 18.85
CA LYS A 290 24.89 -20.81 19.87
C LYS A 290 26.06 -21.73 20.24
N ILE A 291 26.30 -21.85 21.54
CA ILE A 291 27.26 -22.76 22.16
C ILE A 291 26.48 -23.88 22.86
N VAL A 292 26.89 -25.13 22.65
CA VAL A 292 26.23 -26.33 23.21
C VAL A 292 27.29 -27.27 23.72
N PHE A 293 27.03 -27.95 24.83
CA PHE A 293 27.90 -29.03 25.30
C PHE A 293 27.82 -30.26 24.36
N ASP A 294 28.97 -30.85 24.04
CA ASP A 294 29.15 -32.09 23.28
C ASP A 294 30.23 -32.93 23.97
N ASP A 295 29.84 -34.09 24.51
CA ASP A 295 30.66 -35.08 25.24
C ASP A 295 31.49 -34.52 26.42
N ASP A 296 32.55 -33.76 26.13
CA ASP A 296 33.49 -33.22 27.10
C ASP A 296 33.70 -31.70 26.96
N ILE A 297 33.31 -31.08 25.83
CA ILE A 297 33.59 -29.67 25.51
C ILE A 297 32.36 -28.90 25.04
N TYR A 298 32.41 -27.57 25.12
CA TYR A 298 31.39 -26.70 24.49
C TYR A 298 31.74 -26.43 23.03
N THR A 299 30.85 -26.82 22.11
CA THR A 299 31.00 -26.66 20.66
C THR A 299 30.07 -25.56 20.11
N ARG A 300 30.47 -24.94 19.00
CA ARG A 300 29.66 -23.97 18.25
C ARG A 300 28.73 -24.72 17.32
N LYS A 301 27.41 -24.53 17.43
CA LYS A 301 26.42 -25.19 16.55
C LYS A 301 25.71 -24.17 15.65
N GLY A 302 25.54 -24.55 14.38
CA GLY A 302 25.09 -23.68 13.29
C GLY A 302 26.23 -23.23 12.38
N SER A 303 26.00 -23.22 11.06
CA SER A 303 26.91 -22.64 10.07
C SER A 303 27.00 -21.13 10.24
N ASN A 304 28.20 -20.55 10.05
CA ASN A 304 28.54 -19.12 10.10
C ASN A 304 27.33 -18.18 10.24
N SER A 305 27.04 -17.75 11.47
CA SER A 305 25.96 -16.82 11.77
C SER A 305 26.14 -15.51 10.97
N GLU A 306 25.19 -15.22 10.09
CA GLU A 306 25.23 -14.00 9.28
C GLU A 306 25.14 -12.74 10.16
N TRP A 307 25.79 -11.67 9.71
CA TRP A 307 25.74 -10.38 10.39
C TRP A 307 24.42 -9.67 10.08
N ASN A 308 23.50 -9.71 11.03
CA ASN A 308 22.20 -9.04 10.96
C ASN A 308 22.35 -7.54 11.26
N SER A 309 21.70 -6.65 10.50
CA SER A 309 21.73 -5.22 10.78
C SER A 309 20.75 -4.85 11.90
N PHE A 310 21.20 -4.31 13.03
CA PHE A 310 20.29 -3.68 13.99
C PHE A 310 20.02 -2.23 13.55
N LYS A 311 18.80 -1.95 13.07
CA LYS A 311 18.45 -0.63 12.52
C LYS A 311 18.18 0.38 13.63
N LYS A 312 19.26 0.94 14.20
CA LYS A 312 19.39 2.01 15.21
C LYS A 312 18.09 2.56 15.81
N TYR A 313 18.03 2.58 17.14
CA TYR A 313 16.96 3.14 17.97
C TYR A 313 16.32 4.44 17.43
N LYS A 314 15.24 4.29 16.65
CA LYS A 314 14.65 5.40 15.88
C LYS A 314 13.73 6.34 16.66
N LYS A 315 13.47 6.09 17.95
CA LYS A 315 12.54 6.93 18.73
C LYS A 315 13.01 8.39 18.82
N ASN A 316 14.33 8.65 18.74
CA ASN A 316 14.85 10.01 18.89
C ASN A 316 16.23 10.28 18.22
N ARG A 317 16.39 10.09 16.89
CA ARG A 317 17.58 10.68 16.21
C ARG A 317 17.62 12.19 16.45
N LYS A 318 18.81 12.78 16.59
CA LYS A 318 19.02 14.24 16.54
C LYS A 318 18.52 14.81 15.19
N GLY A 319 17.25 15.23 15.10
CA GLY A 319 16.74 15.99 13.95
C GLY A 319 15.29 15.77 13.48
N HIS A 320 14.61 14.66 13.83
CA HIS A 320 13.21 14.45 13.40
C HIS A 320 12.26 15.50 13.99
N PHE A 321 11.15 15.74 13.30
CA PHE A 321 10.03 16.60 13.71
C PHE A 321 8.85 15.74 14.17
N LYS A 322 8.05 16.19 15.13
CA LYS A 322 6.80 15.48 15.49
C LYS A 322 5.71 15.82 14.47
N ILE A 323 5.14 14.80 13.82
CA ILE A 323 3.94 14.91 12.99
C ILE A 323 2.76 15.36 13.88
N ASN A 324 1.90 16.25 13.38
CA ASN A 324 0.68 16.67 14.07
C ASN A 324 -0.29 15.48 14.19
N ASP A 325 -0.67 15.12 15.41
CA ASP A 325 -1.48 13.92 15.67
C ASP A 325 -2.85 13.96 14.95
N LYS A 326 -3.45 15.14 14.75
CA LYS A 326 -4.69 15.28 13.96
C LYS A 326 -4.44 14.99 12.47
N PHE A 327 -3.38 15.56 11.88
CA PHE A 327 -3.02 15.27 10.48
C PHE A 327 -2.65 13.79 10.27
N LYS A 328 -2.03 13.17 11.29
CA LYS A 328 -1.71 11.76 11.30
C LYS A 328 -2.96 10.89 11.24
N ASP A 329 -3.92 11.11 12.12
CA ASP A 329 -5.06 10.20 12.26
C ASP A 329 -6.20 10.51 11.27
N ASP A 330 -6.49 11.79 10.99
CA ASP A 330 -7.55 12.17 10.04
C ASP A 330 -7.14 12.06 8.56
N TRP A 331 -5.84 12.18 8.24
CA TRP A 331 -5.36 12.17 6.86
C TRP A 331 -4.35 11.08 6.54
N LEU A 332 -3.20 10.98 7.24
CA LEU A 332 -2.18 9.96 6.91
C LEU A 332 -2.65 8.52 7.15
N ASN A 333 -3.53 8.31 8.13
CA ASN A 333 -4.13 7.03 8.46
C ASN A 333 -5.45 6.76 7.74
N ASP A 334 -6.08 7.78 7.16
CA ASP A 334 -7.35 7.64 6.43
C ASP A 334 -7.18 6.80 5.14
N PRO A 335 -8.02 5.77 4.91
CA PRO A 335 -7.92 4.89 3.76
C PRO A 335 -8.47 5.45 2.44
N GLY A 336 -9.09 6.64 2.43
CA GLY A 336 -9.63 7.29 1.23
C GLY A 336 -11.10 6.98 0.88
N ALA A 337 -11.75 6.04 1.59
CA ALA A 337 -13.19 5.77 1.50
C ALA A 337 -13.72 5.08 2.77
N THR A 338 -15.04 4.92 2.88
CA THR A 338 -15.76 4.33 4.03
C THR A 338 -15.68 2.80 4.10
N PHE A 339 -14.46 2.26 4.16
CA PHE A 339 -14.23 0.81 4.25
C PHE A 339 -14.48 0.26 5.66
N VAL A 340 -15.12 -0.91 5.73
CA VAL A 340 -15.60 -1.56 6.97
C VAL A 340 -15.20 -3.03 7.00
N HIS A 341 -14.74 -3.51 8.16
CA HIS A 341 -14.32 -4.90 8.36
C HIS A 341 -14.85 -5.48 9.68
N SER A 342 -15.44 -6.68 9.66
CA SER A 342 -16.10 -7.27 10.84
C SER A 342 -15.18 -7.49 12.05
N ASN A 343 -13.88 -7.65 11.80
CA ASN A 343 -12.89 -7.98 12.83
C ASN A 343 -12.07 -6.76 13.30
N LYS A 344 -12.34 -5.55 12.79
CA LYS A 344 -11.62 -4.32 13.18
C LYS A 344 -12.48 -3.09 12.97
N ASN A 345 -12.93 -2.48 14.06
CA ASN A 345 -13.88 -1.35 14.07
C ASN A 345 -13.41 -0.17 13.19
N ASN A 346 -12.13 0.20 13.28
CA ASN A 346 -11.53 1.29 12.53
C ASN A 346 -10.41 0.73 11.65
N LEU A 347 -10.58 0.76 10.33
CA LEU A 347 -9.51 0.51 9.37
C LEU A 347 -8.63 1.76 9.22
N ILE A 348 -7.32 1.55 9.18
CA ILE A 348 -6.35 2.55 8.73
C ILE A 348 -5.79 2.13 7.36
N LEU A 349 -5.27 3.09 6.60
CA LEU A 349 -4.67 2.85 5.28
C LEU A 349 -3.65 1.71 5.27
N GLU A 350 -2.84 1.58 6.33
CA GLU A 350 -1.85 0.51 6.47
C GLU A 350 -2.44 -0.90 6.62
N ASP A 351 -3.72 -1.07 6.98
CA ASP A 351 -4.37 -2.38 7.02
C ASP A 351 -4.65 -2.93 5.62
N ILE A 352 -4.94 -2.04 4.65
CA ILE A 352 -5.47 -2.42 3.33
C ILE A 352 -4.57 -2.04 2.16
N PHE A 353 -3.64 -1.09 2.32
CA PHE A 353 -2.78 -0.63 1.24
C PHE A 353 -1.84 -1.73 0.71
N VAL A 354 -1.77 -1.85 -0.62
CA VAL A 354 -0.81 -2.66 -1.37
C VAL A 354 -0.09 -1.73 -2.33
N TRP A 355 1.22 -1.87 -2.47
CA TRP A 355 1.99 -1.05 -3.42
C TRP A 355 1.57 -1.38 -4.86
N PRO A 356 1.14 -0.39 -5.67
CA PRO A 356 0.83 -0.63 -7.08
C PRO A 356 2.11 -0.99 -7.84
N ASP A 357 1.94 -1.59 -9.02
CA ASP A 357 3.03 -1.67 -9.98
C ASP A 357 3.11 -0.39 -10.80
N LEU A 358 4.32 -0.02 -11.15
CA LEU A 358 4.66 1.23 -11.82
C LEU A 358 5.40 0.95 -13.12
N GLU A 359 4.99 1.62 -14.19
CA GLU A 359 5.61 1.53 -15.51
C GLU A 359 6.41 2.80 -15.81
N LEU A 360 7.72 2.66 -15.96
CA LEU A 360 8.66 3.73 -16.29
C LEU A 360 8.41 4.27 -17.70
N ASP A 361 8.01 5.55 -17.78
CA ASP A 361 7.95 6.32 -19.03
C ASP A 361 9.37 6.71 -19.45
N LYS A 362 10.01 5.82 -20.23
CA LYS A 362 11.35 5.97 -20.79
C LYS A 362 11.24 6.44 -22.25
N ASN A 363 11.88 7.57 -22.57
CA ASN A 363 11.97 8.08 -23.95
C ASN A 363 13.02 7.34 -24.81
N ASP A 364 13.87 6.51 -24.21
CA ASP A 364 14.97 5.81 -24.89
C ASP A 364 14.62 4.39 -25.32
N GLU A 365 15.07 4.03 -26.53
CA GLU A 365 14.58 2.85 -27.27
C GLU A 365 15.36 1.55 -27.01
N GLU A 366 16.55 1.60 -26.39
CA GLU A 366 17.49 0.47 -26.37
C GLU A 366 17.34 -0.53 -25.20
N SER A 367 16.55 -0.24 -24.15
CA SER A 367 16.36 -1.20 -23.04
C SER A 367 15.18 -2.13 -23.26
N ASN A 368 15.39 -3.44 -23.09
CA ASN A 368 14.35 -4.47 -23.07
C ASN A 368 13.20 -4.06 -22.13
N TYR A 369 11.97 -4.14 -22.61
CA TYR A 369 10.85 -3.54 -21.88
C TYR A 369 10.53 -4.27 -20.57
N GLU A 370 10.89 -5.56 -20.44
CA GLU A 370 10.78 -6.35 -19.20
C GLU A 370 11.54 -5.74 -17.98
N GLU A 371 12.33 -4.68 -18.17
CA GLU A 371 12.99 -3.88 -17.12
C GLU A 371 12.26 -2.57 -16.74
N SER A 372 11.10 -2.24 -17.35
CA SER A 372 10.40 -0.95 -17.11
C SER A 372 9.24 -1.01 -16.10
N ILE A 373 8.61 -2.17 -15.88
CA ILE A 373 7.63 -2.37 -14.81
C ILE A 373 8.30 -2.91 -13.56
N PHE A 374 7.97 -2.32 -12.41
CA PHE A 374 8.50 -2.70 -11.11
C PHE A 374 7.49 -2.41 -9.99
N ASP A 375 7.65 -3.09 -8.86
CA ASP A 375 6.82 -2.84 -7.68
C ASP A 375 7.09 -1.43 -7.12
N GLY A 376 6.06 -0.60 -6.98
CA GLY A 376 6.19 0.79 -6.51
C GLY A 376 6.86 0.95 -5.14
N LYS A 377 6.96 -0.13 -4.35
CA LYS A 377 7.78 -0.22 -3.14
C LYS A 377 9.27 0.07 -3.41
N LEU A 378 9.78 -0.16 -4.61
CA LEU A 378 11.18 0.13 -4.97
C LEU A 378 11.46 1.65 -5.10
N LEU A 379 10.43 2.50 -5.28
CA LEU A 379 10.58 3.97 -5.22
C LEU A 379 11.12 4.48 -3.88
N ILE A 380 11.03 3.67 -2.83
CA ILE A 380 11.43 4.02 -1.46
C ILE A 380 12.54 3.14 -0.91
N GLU A 381 12.86 1.97 -1.50
CA GLU A 381 13.83 1.03 -0.90
C GLU A 381 15.29 1.36 -1.22
N ASN A 382 15.59 1.85 -2.43
CA ASN A 382 16.91 2.45 -2.68
C ASN A 382 17.02 3.76 -1.87
N LYS A 383 18.17 3.98 -1.21
CA LYS A 383 18.34 5.04 -0.18
C LYS A 383 19.09 6.29 -0.66
N GLU A 384 19.62 6.25 -1.88
CA GLU A 384 20.61 7.21 -2.39
C GLU A 384 20.09 7.97 -3.61
N GLY A 385 20.67 9.14 -3.87
CA GLY A 385 20.28 10.04 -4.95
C GLY A 385 19.22 11.08 -4.56
N ALA A 386 19.16 12.15 -5.37
CA ALA A 386 18.06 13.11 -5.36
C ALA A 386 16.89 12.53 -6.19
N ARG A 387 15.65 12.63 -5.71
CA ARG A 387 14.49 12.01 -6.37
C ARG A 387 13.46 13.03 -6.81
N LYS A 388 13.30 13.17 -8.12
CA LYS A 388 12.33 14.06 -8.77
C LYS A 388 11.42 13.21 -9.63
N LEU A 389 10.17 13.01 -9.20
CA LEU A 389 9.25 12.00 -9.73
C LEU A 389 7.92 12.60 -10.19
N PHE A 390 7.39 12.11 -11.31
CA PHE A 390 5.96 12.19 -11.67
C PHE A 390 5.29 10.82 -11.54
N LEU A 391 4.12 10.77 -10.91
CA LEU A 391 3.27 9.58 -10.77
C LEU A 391 1.93 9.84 -11.48
N ILE A 392 1.74 9.20 -12.63
CA ILE A 392 0.63 9.43 -13.56
C ILE A 392 -0.43 8.36 -13.33
N GLY A 393 -1.71 8.72 -13.23
CA GLY A 393 -2.79 7.72 -13.17
C GLY A 393 -4.20 8.29 -13.08
N GLU A 394 -5.18 7.45 -13.41
CA GLU A 394 -6.62 7.75 -13.37
C GLU A 394 -7.12 8.20 -11.98
N GLU A 395 -8.31 8.80 -11.90
CA GLU A 395 -8.92 9.25 -10.63
C GLU A 395 -8.91 8.14 -9.56
N SER A 396 -9.40 6.95 -9.93
CA SER A 396 -9.50 5.79 -9.04
C SER A 396 -8.19 4.99 -8.82
N SER A 397 -7.07 5.39 -9.44
CA SER A 397 -5.80 4.65 -9.39
C SER A 397 -5.08 4.67 -8.02
N GLY A 398 -5.48 5.57 -7.11
CA GLY A 398 -4.93 5.64 -5.75
C GLY A 398 -3.74 6.60 -5.56
N LYS A 399 -3.58 7.60 -6.44
CA LYS A 399 -2.53 8.65 -6.35
C LYS A 399 -2.33 9.18 -4.92
N THR A 400 -3.41 9.66 -4.27
CA THR A 400 -3.36 10.21 -2.91
C THR A 400 -2.97 9.17 -1.84
N THR A 401 -3.43 7.91 -1.96
CA THR A 401 -3.06 6.87 -0.98
C THR A 401 -1.60 6.43 -1.13
N LEU A 402 -1.08 6.43 -2.36
CA LEU A 402 0.34 6.28 -2.64
C LEU A 402 1.15 7.45 -2.04
N CYS A 403 0.69 8.69 -2.20
CA CYS A 403 1.28 9.89 -1.55
C CYS A 403 1.31 9.81 -0.02
N LYS A 404 0.22 9.39 0.63
CA LYS A 404 0.15 9.15 2.09
C LYS A 404 1.20 8.12 2.55
N MET A 405 1.37 7.03 1.80
CA MET A 405 2.34 5.97 2.14
C MET A 405 3.79 6.38 1.86
N ILE A 406 4.03 7.11 0.77
CA ILE A 406 5.31 7.74 0.45
C ILE A 406 5.72 8.72 1.57
N PHE A 407 4.81 9.58 2.05
CA PHE A 407 5.04 10.48 3.18
C PHE A 407 5.53 9.70 4.41
N LYS A 408 4.78 8.68 4.85
CA LYS A 408 5.15 7.86 6.01
C LYS A 408 6.55 7.25 5.88
N LYS A 409 6.90 6.76 4.69
CA LYS A 409 8.19 6.10 4.44
C LYS A 409 9.36 7.09 4.42
N TYR A 410 9.24 8.23 3.73
CA TYR A 410 10.28 9.28 3.76
C TYR A 410 10.49 9.85 5.18
N PHE A 411 9.42 10.01 5.95
CA PHE A 411 9.50 10.38 7.36
C PHE A 411 10.31 9.35 8.16
N ASN A 412 9.98 8.06 8.05
CA ASN A 412 10.70 6.96 8.74
C ASN A 412 12.17 6.80 8.32
N PHE A 413 12.58 7.35 7.17
CA PHE A 413 13.97 7.31 6.70
C PHE A 413 14.86 8.44 7.24
N GLY A 414 14.28 9.57 7.70
CA GLY A 414 15.04 10.74 8.15
C GLY A 414 14.82 12.02 7.33
N PHE A 415 13.79 12.06 6.49
CA PHE A 415 13.40 13.26 5.75
C PHE A 415 12.18 13.93 6.40
N THR A 416 11.93 15.18 6.02
CA THR A 416 10.71 15.91 6.40
C THR A 416 9.84 16.09 5.15
N PRO A 417 8.96 15.13 4.83
CA PRO A 417 8.00 15.28 3.74
C PRO A 417 6.94 16.33 4.10
N ILE A 418 6.56 17.14 3.12
CA ILE A 418 5.46 18.11 3.20
C ILE A 418 4.53 17.84 2.03
N TYR A 419 3.24 17.67 2.33
CA TYR A 419 2.20 17.41 1.35
C TYR A 419 1.51 18.70 0.89
N PHE A 420 1.14 18.76 -0.39
CA PHE A 420 0.40 19.85 -1.01
C PHE A 420 -0.67 19.30 -1.94
N ASP A 421 -1.92 19.68 -1.71
CA ASP A 421 -2.95 19.77 -2.75
C ASP A 421 -2.53 20.86 -3.77
N ALA A 422 -2.42 20.51 -5.05
CA ALA A 422 -1.92 21.40 -6.09
C ALA A 422 -2.86 22.58 -6.42
N SER A 423 -4.16 22.46 -6.20
CA SER A 423 -5.14 23.55 -6.41
C SER A 423 -4.87 24.76 -5.51
N ASN A 424 -4.14 24.54 -4.41
CA ASN A 424 -3.78 25.56 -3.42
C ASN A 424 -2.50 26.36 -3.83
N ILE A 425 -1.81 25.97 -4.91
CA ILE A 425 -0.60 26.63 -5.42
C ILE A 425 -1.01 27.72 -6.41
N LYS A 426 -0.90 28.99 -6.00
CA LYS A 426 -1.43 30.16 -6.73
C LYS A 426 -0.38 31.13 -7.29
N SER A 427 0.90 30.81 -7.20
CA SER A 427 2.02 31.66 -7.60
C SER A 427 3.22 30.79 -7.96
N GLU A 428 3.95 31.19 -9.00
CA GLU A 428 5.19 30.56 -9.46
C GLU A 428 6.41 30.96 -8.60
N LYS A 429 6.24 31.92 -7.68
CA LYS A 429 7.32 32.62 -6.99
C LYS A 429 7.77 31.90 -5.73
N TYR A 430 9.08 31.82 -5.53
CA TYR A 430 9.70 31.17 -4.37
C TYR A 430 9.22 31.71 -3.03
N GLU A 431 9.05 33.03 -2.89
CA GLU A 431 8.55 33.62 -1.64
C GLU A 431 7.15 33.15 -1.28
N ASP A 432 6.25 33.03 -2.26
CA ASP A 432 4.87 32.61 -2.05
C ASP A 432 4.78 31.10 -1.79
N PHE A 433 5.58 30.30 -2.52
CA PHE A 433 5.73 28.89 -2.22
C PHE A 433 6.36 28.66 -0.83
N GLN A 434 7.31 29.49 -0.38
CA GLN A 434 7.88 29.41 0.96
C GLN A 434 6.85 29.77 2.04
N LYS A 435 5.99 30.79 1.82
CA LYS A 435 4.85 31.10 2.71
C LYS A 435 3.90 29.89 2.80
N LEU A 436 3.58 29.25 1.67
CA LEU A 436 2.72 28.06 1.62
C LEU A 436 3.37 26.84 2.30
N LEU A 437 4.67 26.60 2.08
CA LEU A 437 5.47 25.54 2.72
C LEU A 437 5.47 25.67 4.25
N LEU A 438 5.69 26.89 4.77
CA LEU A 438 5.64 27.18 6.20
C LEU A 438 4.22 27.05 6.78
N LYS A 439 3.17 27.34 5.99
CA LYS A 439 1.77 27.08 6.36
C LYS A 439 1.50 25.57 6.45
N ARG A 440 1.84 24.80 5.41
CA ARG A 440 1.67 23.33 5.39
C ARG A 440 2.45 22.64 6.51
N PHE A 441 3.66 23.11 6.83
CA PHE A 441 4.40 22.58 7.99
C PHE A 441 3.61 22.72 9.30
N LYS A 442 2.99 23.88 9.57
CA LYS A 442 2.16 24.08 10.78
C LYS A 442 0.88 23.24 10.80
N GLU A 443 0.34 22.90 9.64
CA GLU A 443 -0.82 22.01 9.50
C GLU A 443 -0.44 20.53 9.73
N GLN A 444 0.76 20.11 9.32
CA GLN A 444 1.19 18.70 9.23
C GLN A 444 2.13 18.25 10.37
N TYR A 445 2.81 19.18 11.03
CA TYR A 445 3.78 18.95 12.09
C TYR A 445 3.51 19.85 13.30
N ASN A 446 4.25 19.60 14.39
CA ASN A 446 4.24 20.44 15.58
C ASN A 446 4.72 21.86 15.25
N SER A 447 3.80 22.84 15.33
CA SER A 447 4.05 24.25 14.99
C SER A 447 5.15 24.90 15.84
N LYS A 448 5.48 24.36 17.02
CA LYS A 448 6.62 24.81 17.85
C LYS A 448 7.98 24.57 17.21
N GLU A 449 8.07 23.68 16.22
CA GLU A 449 9.34 23.34 15.54
C GLU A 449 9.58 24.13 14.25
N LEU A 450 8.78 25.17 13.97
CA LEU A 450 8.86 25.94 12.72
C LEU A 450 10.27 26.47 12.42
N GLU A 451 10.95 27.08 13.41
CA GLU A 451 12.28 27.67 13.19
C GLU A 451 13.35 26.63 12.86
N LYS A 452 13.26 25.46 13.49
CA LYS A 452 14.09 24.28 13.19
C LYS A 452 13.83 23.76 11.77
N PHE A 453 12.59 23.89 11.26
CA PHE A 453 12.24 23.53 9.88
C PHE A 453 12.66 24.61 8.85
N SER A 454 12.55 25.89 9.19
CA SER A 454 13.08 27.00 8.38
C SER A 454 14.57 26.81 8.10
N GLN A 455 15.34 26.44 9.13
CA GLN A 455 16.78 26.18 9.06
C GLN A 455 17.16 24.81 8.46
N LEU A 456 16.19 23.91 8.20
CA LEU A 456 16.46 22.59 7.64
C LEU A 456 16.91 22.70 6.17
N LYS A 457 18.08 22.12 5.85
CA LYS A 457 18.60 22.03 4.47
C LYS A 457 17.56 21.39 3.52
N ASN A 458 17.34 21.99 2.36
CA ASN A 458 16.27 21.57 1.45
C ASN A 458 16.43 20.14 0.90
N ASN A 459 17.64 19.56 0.91
CA ASN A 459 17.86 18.15 0.57
C ASN A 459 17.33 17.16 1.63
N LYS A 460 16.94 17.63 2.82
CA LYS A 460 16.21 16.86 3.84
C LYS A 460 14.70 17.11 3.83
N LYS A 461 14.23 18.07 3.04
CA LYS A 461 12.80 18.27 2.74
C LYS A 461 12.41 17.35 1.58
N VAL A 462 11.16 16.87 1.56
CA VAL A 462 10.57 16.14 0.43
C VAL A 462 9.25 16.83 0.09
N ILE A 463 9.12 17.33 -1.13
CA ILE A 463 7.94 18.07 -1.57
C ILE A 463 7.02 17.09 -2.29
N ILE A 464 5.84 16.81 -1.72
CA ILE A 464 4.83 15.90 -2.30
C ILE A 464 3.65 16.76 -2.75
N ILE A 465 3.36 16.79 -4.06
CA ILE A 465 2.29 17.59 -4.66
C ILE A 465 1.31 16.65 -5.35
N ASP A 466 0.05 16.64 -4.92
CA ASP A 466 -0.99 15.73 -5.41
C ASP A 466 -1.95 16.45 -6.36
N ASP A 467 -2.42 15.72 -7.37
CA ASP A 467 -3.40 16.14 -8.38
C ASP A 467 -3.03 17.45 -9.11
N PHE A 468 -1.84 17.49 -9.73
CA PHE A 468 -1.33 18.71 -10.38
C PHE A 468 -2.14 19.19 -11.61
N HIS A 469 -3.02 18.35 -12.16
CA HIS A 469 -4.00 18.73 -13.17
C HIS A 469 -5.05 19.73 -12.63
N ASP A 470 -5.42 19.65 -11.35
CA ASP A 470 -6.32 20.62 -10.68
C ASP A 470 -5.65 22.01 -10.45
N ASN A 471 -4.38 22.19 -10.87
CA ASN A 471 -3.69 23.47 -10.71
C ASN A 471 -4.10 24.52 -11.76
N LYS A 472 -4.61 25.66 -11.28
CA LYS A 472 -5.13 26.78 -12.11
C LYS A 472 -4.08 27.78 -12.61
N LEU A 473 -2.77 27.51 -12.53
CA LEU A 473 -1.76 28.33 -13.21
C LEU A 473 -1.78 28.04 -14.72
N ALA A 474 -1.61 29.08 -15.55
CA ALA A 474 -1.42 28.91 -17.00
C ALA A 474 -0.06 28.24 -17.31
N PRO A 475 0.12 27.59 -18.47
CA PRO A 475 1.29 26.74 -18.77
C PRO A 475 2.65 27.40 -18.52
N GLU A 476 2.84 28.66 -18.93
CA GLU A 476 4.06 29.43 -18.63
C GLU A 476 4.41 29.49 -17.14
N PHE A 477 3.40 29.67 -16.28
CA PHE A 477 3.58 29.79 -14.84
C PHE A 477 3.79 28.43 -14.19
N LYS A 478 3.21 27.36 -14.74
CA LYS A 478 3.55 25.97 -14.39
C LYS A 478 5.03 25.66 -14.69
N LYS A 479 5.53 26.06 -15.87
CA LYS A 479 6.96 25.95 -16.26
C LYS A 479 7.87 26.70 -15.29
N LYS A 480 7.56 27.99 -15.03
CA LYS A 480 8.30 28.83 -14.06
C LYS A 480 8.30 28.21 -12.65
N PHE A 481 7.18 27.64 -12.21
CA PHE A 481 7.04 26.98 -10.91
C PHE A 481 7.86 25.68 -10.80
N PHE A 482 7.83 24.79 -11.81
CA PHE A 482 8.67 23.58 -11.78
C PHE A 482 10.16 23.92 -11.82
N ASN A 483 10.57 24.93 -12.58
CA ASN A 483 11.94 25.42 -12.62
C ASN A 483 12.41 25.97 -11.27
N MET A 484 11.53 26.65 -10.53
CA MET A 484 11.77 27.07 -9.15
C MET A 484 11.90 25.84 -8.22
N LEU A 485 10.95 24.89 -8.26
CA LEU A 485 10.99 23.69 -7.41
C LEU A 485 12.28 22.88 -7.64
N ALA A 486 12.61 22.59 -8.91
CA ALA A 486 13.73 21.74 -9.31
C ALA A 486 15.10 22.32 -8.93
N LYS A 487 15.21 23.65 -8.85
CA LYS A 487 16.41 24.36 -8.36
C LYS A 487 16.48 24.41 -6.83
N CYS A 488 15.34 24.52 -6.15
CA CYS A 488 15.29 24.69 -4.70
C CYS A 488 15.26 23.38 -3.89
N PHE A 489 14.81 22.25 -4.45
CA PHE A 489 14.58 21.00 -3.72
C PHE A 489 15.14 19.78 -4.44
N SER A 490 15.81 18.90 -3.68
CA SER A 490 16.38 17.65 -4.19
C SER A 490 15.36 16.52 -4.29
N ASN A 491 14.29 16.57 -3.49
CA ASN A 491 13.28 15.51 -3.43
C ASN A 491 11.90 16.09 -3.69
N ILE A 492 11.30 15.72 -4.81
CA ILE A 492 10.04 16.23 -5.34
C ILE A 492 9.26 15.05 -5.91
N ILE A 493 8.00 14.92 -5.53
CA ILE A 493 7.10 13.86 -6.00
C ILE A 493 5.78 14.54 -6.37
N ILE A 494 5.40 14.50 -7.64
CA ILE A 494 4.19 15.12 -8.17
C ILE A 494 3.27 14.02 -8.69
N THR A 495 1.97 14.10 -8.46
CA THR A 495 0.98 13.21 -9.10
C THR A 495 0.12 13.96 -10.09
N THR A 496 -0.33 13.27 -11.14
CA THR A 496 -1.24 13.86 -12.14
C THR A 496 -2.05 12.78 -12.89
N ASN A 497 -3.01 13.20 -13.72
CA ASN A 497 -3.81 12.30 -14.55
C ASN A 497 -3.11 11.96 -15.88
N SER A 498 -3.62 10.98 -16.61
CA SER A 498 -3.06 10.46 -17.87
C SER A 498 -3.12 11.46 -19.03
N LEU A 499 -3.95 12.49 -18.92
CA LEU A 499 -4.21 13.52 -19.95
C LEU A 499 -3.35 14.77 -19.76
N PHE A 500 -2.70 14.92 -18.60
CA PHE A 500 -1.88 16.09 -18.30
C PHE A 500 -0.56 16.03 -19.06
N LYS A 501 -0.41 16.93 -20.02
CA LYS A 501 0.84 17.11 -20.77
C LYS A 501 1.94 17.64 -19.85
N ILE A 502 2.87 16.77 -19.50
CA ILE A 502 4.04 17.10 -18.68
C ILE A 502 5.08 17.85 -19.54
N GLU A 503 4.99 17.72 -20.86
CA GLU A 503 6.10 17.99 -21.79
C GLU A 503 6.14 19.39 -22.39
N GLU A 504 5.00 19.95 -22.80
CA GLU A 504 4.87 21.38 -23.17
C GLU A 504 5.40 22.30 -22.06
N ILE A 505 5.32 21.84 -20.81
CA ILE A 505 5.78 22.55 -19.61
C ILE A 505 7.30 22.40 -19.39
N LEU A 506 7.95 21.41 -20.01
CA LEU A 506 9.38 21.07 -19.83
C LEU A 506 10.26 21.29 -21.07
N GLU A 507 9.72 21.55 -22.26
CA GLU A 507 10.48 21.38 -23.50
C GLU A 507 11.38 22.52 -23.97
N ASP A 508 11.10 23.77 -23.57
CA ASP A 508 11.83 24.93 -24.12
C ASP A 508 12.78 25.60 -23.10
N ASP A 509 13.73 26.41 -23.58
CA ASP A 509 14.75 27.15 -22.81
C ASP A 509 15.87 26.33 -22.13
N GLY A 510 16.36 25.26 -22.77
CA GLY A 510 17.66 24.66 -22.43
C GLY A 510 17.76 24.01 -21.04
N LEU A 511 16.64 23.53 -20.52
CA LEU A 511 16.56 22.70 -19.32
C LEU A 511 16.55 21.22 -19.72
N GLU A 512 17.46 20.43 -19.17
CA GLU A 512 17.58 19.01 -19.50
C GLU A 512 16.36 18.22 -18.99
N MET A 513 15.71 17.45 -19.87
CA MET A 513 14.59 16.56 -19.51
C MET A 513 14.96 15.51 -18.44
N GLU A 514 16.26 15.28 -18.22
CA GLU A 514 16.83 14.33 -17.24
C GLU A 514 16.39 14.61 -15.80
N HIS A 515 15.81 15.78 -15.52
CA HIS A 515 15.46 16.20 -14.17
C HIS A 515 14.24 15.53 -13.52
N PHE A 516 13.35 14.83 -14.24
CA PHE A 516 12.20 14.15 -13.62
C PHE A 516 11.90 12.78 -14.23
N THR A 517 11.97 11.72 -13.40
CA THR A 517 11.58 10.36 -13.79
C THR A 517 10.06 10.19 -13.71
N ARG A 518 9.46 9.53 -14.69
CA ARG A 518 8.00 9.42 -14.83
C ARG A 518 7.53 7.98 -14.70
N TYR A 519 6.44 7.78 -13.97
CA TYR A 519 5.87 6.45 -13.73
C TYR A 519 4.36 6.45 -13.89
N ASN A 520 3.83 5.54 -14.70
CA ASN A 520 2.39 5.31 -14.83
C ASN A 520 1.95 4.27 -13.79
N ILE A 521 0.96 4.61 -12.97
CA ILE A 521 0.36 3.72 -11.96
C ILE A 521 -0.52 2.71 -12.68
N LYS A 522 -0.20 1.42 -12.56
CA LYS A 522 -0.96 0.35 -13.20
C LYS A 522 -2.17 -0.06 -12.35
N GLU A 523 -3.19 -0.58 -13.04
CA GLU A 523 -4.17 -1.45 -12.40
C GLU A 523 -3.50 -2.63 -11.70
N PHE A 524 -4.17 -3.24 -10.71
CA PHE A 524 -3.61 -4.40 -10.01
C PHE A 524 -3.62 -5.63 -10.92
N GLY A 525 -2.43 -6.09 -11.33
CA GLY A 525 -2.21 -7.42 -11.90
C GLY A 525 -2.55 -8.54 -10.92
N HIS A 526 -2.37 -9.79 -11.36
CA HIS A 526 -2.75 -10.97 -10.58
C HIS A 526 -2.07 -10.98 -9.20
N LEU A 527 -0.78 -10.62 -9.13
CA LEU A 527 -0.04 -10.60 -7.86
C LEU A 527 -0.59 -9.57 -6.87
N LYS A 528 -1.01 -8.39 -7.35
CA LYS A 528 -1.51 -7.31 -6.47
C LYS A 528 -2.95 -7.55 -6.04
N ARG A 529 -3.78 -8.16 -6.90
CA ARG A 529 -5.10 -8.69 -6.54
C ARG A 529 -4.98 -9.72 -5.41
N GLU A 530 -4.14 -10.74 -5.54
CA GLU A 530 -3.96 -11.74 -4.49
C GLU A 530 -3.40 -11.14 -3.20
N ASN A 531 -2.41 -10.25 -3.27
CA ASN A 531 -1.88 -9.57 -2.09
C ASN A 531 -2.95 -8.75 -1.35
N LEU A 532 -3.87 -8.08 -2.07
CA LEU A 532 -4.97 -7.32 -1.48
C LEU A 532 -5.96 -8.25 -0.75
N ILE A 533 -6.38 -9.35 -1.39
CA ILE A 533 -7.26 -10.37 -0.79
C ILE A 533 -6.61 -11.00 0.46
N LYS A 534 -5.34 -11.38 0.34
CA LYS A 534 -4.49 -11.98 1.39
C LYS A 534 -4.28 -11.04 2.57
N LYS A 535 -4.29 -9.73 2.34
CA LYS A 535 -4.23 -8.72 3.39
C LYS A 535 -5.59 -8.52 4.05
N TRP A 536 -6.65 -8.32 3.28
CA TRP A 536 -8.03 -8.14 3.77
C TRP A 536 -8.46 -9.26 4.71
N HIS A 537 -8.39 -10.52 4.27
CA HIS A 537 -8.84 -11.66 5.09
C HIS A 537 -8.03 -11.87 6.38
N LYS A 538 -6.81 -11.31 6.48
CA LYS A 538 -5.98 -11.38 7.71
C LYS A 538 -6.37 -10.35 8.76
N ILE A 539 -7.10 -9.29 8.42
CA ILE A 539 -7.42 -8.18 9.33
C ILE A 539 -8.11 -8.73 10.60
N GLY A 540 -7.50 -8.47 11.76
CA GLY A 540 -7.98 -8.91 13.07
C GLY A 540 -7.88 -10.42 13.35
N GLN A 541 -7.33 -11.23 12.43
CA GLN A 541 -7.23 -12.70 12.56
C GLN A 541 -5.81 -13.25 12.30
N GLU A 542 -4.80 -12.37 12.25
CA GLU A 542 -3.41 -12.66 11.86
C GLU A 542 -2.75 -13.86 12.58
N ARG A 543 -3.12 -14.11 13.85
CA ARG A 543 -2.58 -15.19 14.69
C ARG A 543 -3.45 -16.45 14.76
N PHE A 544 -4.69 -16.38 14.26
CA PHE A 544 -5.73 -17.40 14.47
C PHE A 544 -6.26 -18.01 13.16
N LEU A 545 -5.79 -17.53 12.00
CA LEU A 545 -6.14 -18.08 10.70
C LEU A 545 -5.31 -19.32 10.37
N GLU A 546 -5.92 -20.49 10.55
CA GLU A 546 -5.44 -21.74 9.96
C GLU A 546 -5.21 -21.60 8.45
N LYS A 547 -4.10 -22.16 7.96
CA LYS A 547 -3.66 -22.02 6.56
C LYS A 547 -4.77 -22.43 5.57
N ASP A 548 -5.42 -23.55 5.81
CA ASP A 548 -6.46 -24.10 4.93
C ASP A 548 -7.72 -23.21 4.88
N ASN A 549 -8.08 -22.59 5.99
CA ASN A 549 -9.20 -21.65 6.07
C ASN A 549 -8.87 -20.36 5.32
N LEU A 550 -7.64 -19.85 5.46
CA LEU A 550 -7.15 -18.72 4.66
C LEU A 550 -7.11 -19.04 3.16
N ILE A 551 -6.65 -20.24 2.76
CA ILE A 551 -6.61 -20.69 1.36
C ILE A 551 -8.03 -20.79 0.78
N ARG A 552 -9.00 -21.36 1.52
CA ARG A 552 -10.41 -21.42 1.08
C ARG A 552 -11.03 -20.04 0.90
N LYS A 553 -10.73 -19.07 1.79
CA LYS A 553 -11.14 -17.66 1.65
C LYS A 553 -10.48 -17.01 0.43
N LEU A 554 -9.18 -17.20 0.23
CA LEU A 554 -8.42 -16.72 -0.93
C LEU A 554 -9.01 -17.26 -2.24
N ASP A 555 -9.10 -18.57 -2.41
CA ASP A 555 -9.65 -19.20 -3.62
C ASP A 555 -11.09 -18.72 -3.92
N LYS A 556 -11.92 -18.46 -2.89
CA LYS A 556 -13.28 -17.93 -3.03
C LYS A 556 -13.29 -16.49 -3.53
N SER A 557 -12.54 -15.59 -2.89
CA SER A 557 -12.48 -14.17 -3.29
C SER A 557 -11.73 -13.98 -4.61
N SER A 558 -10.68 -14.76 -4.90
CA SER A 558 -10.01 -14.77 -6.20
C SER A 558 -10.94 -15.26 -7.32
N LYS A 559 -11.81 -16.26 -7.08
CA LYS A 559 -12.87 -16.64 -8.04
C LYS A 559 -13.96 -15.59 -8.17
N LEU A 560 -14.25 -14.81 -7.13
CA LEU A 560 -15.17 -13.67 -7.21
C LEU A 560 -14.57 -12.54 -8.06
N PHE A 561 -13.31 -12.18 -7.82
CA PHE A 561 -12.54 -11.21 -8.60
C PHE A 561 -12.42 -11.64 -10.05
N ASN A 562 -11.92 -12.86 -10.33
CA ASN A 562 -11.74 -13.34 -11.69
C ASN A 562 -13.06 -13.45 -12.48
N ARG A 563 -14.23 -13.60 -11.83
CA ARG A 563 -15.52 -13.51 -12.53
C ARG A 563 -15.96 -12.06 -12.81
N ILE A 564 -15.79 -11.14 -11.87
CA ILE A 564 -16.22 -9.73 -12.03
C ILE A 564 -15.27 -8.96 -12.96
N ILE A 565 -13.97 -9.13 -12.75
CA ILE A 565 -12.91 -8.53 -13.57
C ILE A 565 -12.79 -9.28 -14.91
N GLY A 566 -12.93 -10.61 -14.91
CA GLY A 566 -13.01 -11.41 -16.15
C GLY A 566 -14.34 -11.31 -16.90
N SER A 567 -15.12 -10.26 -16.62
CA SER A 567 -16.17 -9.75 -17.51
C SER A 567 -16.09 -8.22 -17.64
N ASN A 568 -14.89 -7.66 -17.38
CA ASN A 568 -14.44 -6.27 -17.52
C ASN A 568 -15.45 -5.16 -17.13
N TYR A 569 -16.38 -5.43 -16.22
CA TYR A 569 -17.40 -4.45 -15.80
C TYR A 569 -16.81 -3.22 -15.09
N ILE A 570 -15.61 -3.36 -14.52
CA ILE A 570 -14.88 -2.36 -13.74
C ILE A 570 -13.36 -2.55 -13.90
N PRO A 571 -12.55 -1.48 -13.85
CA PRO A 571 -11.10 -1.59 -13.79
C PRO A 571 -10.65 -2.15 -12.43
N SER A 572 -9.53 -2.86 -12.43
CA SER A 572 -8.95 -3.54 -11.27
C SER A 572 -8.13 -2.60 -10.35
N TYR A 573 -8.71 -1.44 -10.03
CA TYR A 573 -8.17 -0.46 -9.08
C TYR A 573 -8.63 -0.71 -7.62
N PRO A 574 -7.86 -0.28 -6.60
CA PRO A 574 -8.08 -0.68 -5.21
C PRO A 574 -9.47 -0.41 -4.66
N ILE A 575 -10.09 0.72 -5.01
CA ILE A 575 -11.40 1.12 -4.47
C ILE A 575 -12.52 0.14 -4.81
N TYR A 576 -12.57 -0.36 -6.05
CA TYR A 576 -13.56 -1.34 -6.48
C TYR A 576 -13.27 -2.71 -5.85
N LEU A 577 -12.00 -3.15 -5.88
CA LEU A 577 -11.57 -4.44 -5.31
C LEU A 577 -11.89 -4.55 -3.80
N LEU A 578 -11.64 -3.49 -3.03
CA LEU A 578 -11.97 -3.43 -1.60
C LEU A 578 -13.49 -3.44 -1.36
N THR A 579 -14.27 -2.75 -2.21
CA THR A 579 -15.74 -2.75 -2.12
C THR A 579 -16.35 -4.12 -2.45
N ILE A 580 -15.76 -4.89 -3.37
CA ILE A 580 -16.13 -6.29 -3.63
C ILE A 580 -15.89 -7.15 -2.38
N LEU A 581 -14.72 -7.04 -1.75
CA LEU A 581 -14.39 -7.80 -0.53
C LEU A 581 -15.35 -7.45 0.62
N GLN A 582 -15.71 -6.17 0.77
CA GLN A 582 -16.68 -5.71 1.77
C GLN A 582 -18.10 -6.24 1.50
N THR A 583 -18.57 -6.27 0.24
CA THR A 583 -19.88 -6.87 -0.09
C THR A 583 -19.91 -8.40 0.04
N GLU A 584 -18.78 -9.08 -0.20
CA GLU A 584 -18.64 -10.51 0.09
C GLU A 584 -18.74 -10.80 1.59
N GLN A 585 -18.08 -9.99 2.41
CA GLN A 585 -18.09 -10.09 3.87
C GLN A 585 -19.45 -9.71 4.47
N ALA A 586 -20.16 -8.75 3.89
CA ALA A 586 -21.54 -8.38 4.25
C ALA A 586 -22.60 -9.42 3.81
N GLY A 587 -22.19 -10.63 3.40
CA GLY A 587 -23.08 -11.73 3.01
C GLY A 587 -23.85 -11.52 1.70
N ASN A 588 -23.65 -10.38 1.02
CA ASN A 588 -24.43 -9.93 -0.13
C ASN A 588 -23.60 -9.75 -1.42
N PRO A 589 -22.64 -10.66 -1.77
CA PRO A 589 -21.77 -10.47 -2.94
C PRO A 589 -22.53 -10.47 -4.27
N HIS A 590 -23.82 -10.82 -4.31
CA HIS A 590 -24.65 -10.77 -5.51
C HIS A 590 -25.13 -9.35 -5.86
N ARG A 591 -25.22 -8.43 -4.89
CA ARG A 591 -25.83 -7.11 -5.08
C ARG A 591 -25.06 -6.20 -6.06
N LEU A 592 -23.77 -6.45 -6.28
CA LEU A 592 -22.92 -5.70 -7.21
C LEU A 592 -22.43 -6.50 -8.44
N LYS A 593 -22.93 -7.72 -8.70
CA LYS A 593 -22.39 -8.60 -9.77
C LYS A 593 -22.63 -8.12 -11.20
N GLU A 594 -23.55 -7.20 -11.41
CA GLU A 594 -23.97 -6.71 -12.72
C GLU A 594 -24.16 -5.18 -12.74
N SER A 595 -23.63 -4.46 -11.75
CA SER A 595 -23.94 -3.06 -11.49
C SER A 595 -22.80 -2.12 -11.86
N THR A 596 -23.12 -0.95 -12.40
CA THR A 596 -22.14 0.10 -12.77
C THR A 596 -21.51 0.80 -11.56
N TYR A 597 -20.56 1.70 -11.87
CA TYR A 597 -19.80 2.55 -10.93
C TYR A 597 -20.68 3.17 -9.82
N GLY A 598 -21.82 3.76 -10.18
CA GLY A 598 -22.70 4.46 -9.23
C GLY A 598 -23.15 3.59 -8.05
N HIS A 599 -23.42 2.30 -8.28
CA HIS A 599 -23.84 1.36 -7.24
C HIS A 599 -22.74 1.04 -6.22
N TYR A 600 -21.46 1.10 -6.59
CA TYR A 600 -20.34 0.90 -5.66
C TYR A 600 -20.28 2.04 -4.64
N TYR A 601 -20.34 3.29 -5.12
CA TYR A 601 -20.37 4.47 -4.25
C TYR A 601 -21.66 4.54 -3.41
N SER A 602 -22.80 4.22 -4.01
CA SER A 602 -24.08 4.10 -3.30
C SER A 602 -23.99 3.10 -2.14
N PHE A 603 -23.42 1.90 -2.37
CA PHE A 603 -23.20 0.91 -1.32
C PHE A 603 -22.27 1.43 -0.20
N LEU A 604 -21.14 2.07 -0.55
CA LEU A 604 -20.22 2.65 0.43
C LEU A 604 -20.89 3.73 1.30
N ILE A 605 -21.80 4.53 0.74
CA ILE A 605 -22.58 5.56 1.45
C ILE A 605 -23.64 4.92 2.36
N THR A 606 -24.49 4.03 1.83
CA THR A 606 -25.54 3.35 2.62
C THR A 606 -24.93 2.58 3.79
N ASN A 607 -23.85 1.84 3.53
CA ASN A 607 -23.18 1.04 4.54
C ASN A 607 -22.57 1.89 5.66
N SER A 608 -22.07 3.11 5.36
CA SER A 608 -21.52 4.02 6.36
C SER A 608 -22.59 4.63 7.28
N LEU A 609 -23.79 4.91 6.75
CA LEU A 609 -24.94 5.33 7.56
C LEU A 609 -25.44 4.18 8.45
N GLY A 610 -25.51 2.96 7.90
CA GLY A 610 -25.95 1.76 8.63
C GLY A 610 -25.10 1.38 9.85
N GLN A 611 -23.84 1.86 9.96
CA GLN A 611 -22.97 1.53 11.10
C GLN A 611 -23.41 2.15 12.45
N ILE A 612 -24.30 3.13 12.44
CA ILE A 612 -24.57 4.00 13.61
C ILE A 612 -25.87 3.60 14.35
N ASN A 613 -26.55 2.54 13.89
CA ASN A 613 -27.92 2.21 14.28
C ASN A 613 -28.92 3.36 13.98
N ILE A 614 -28.67 4.12 12.90
CA ILE A 614 -29.71 4.93 12.23
C ILE A 614 -30.82 3.96 11.82
N GLN A 615 -32.09 4.27 12.13
CA GLN A 615 -33.17 3.34 11.80
C GLN A 615 -33.34 3.25 10.29
N PRO A 616 -33.82 2.10 9.74
CA PRO A 616 -34.09 1.99 8.31
C PRO A 616 -35.07 3.06 7.81
N GLU A 617 -36.00 3.48 8.66
CA GLU A 617 -36.93 4.60 8.41
C GLU A 617 -36.23 5.96 8.22
N ASP A 618 -35.13 6.23 8.94
CA ASP A 618 -34.41 7.51 8.90
C ASP A 618 -33.46 7.63 7.69
N LEU A 619 -33.16 6.52 6.98
CA LEU A 619 -32.16 6.53 5.91
C LEU A 619 -32.52 7.49 4.77
N ASP A 620 -33.81 7.59 4.43
CA ASP A 620 -34.31 8.52 3.41
C ASP A 620 -34.08 9.98 3.82
N PHE A 621 -34.36 10.31 5.09
CA PHE A 621 -34.06 11.63 5.66
C PHE A 621 -32.57 12.00 5.53
N TYR A 622 -31.65 11.11 5.90
CA TYR A 622 -30.22 11.38 5.76
C TYR A 622 -29.77 11.51 4.30
N TYR A 623 -30.38 10.76 3.37
CA TYR A 623 -30.13 10.93 1.93
C TYR A 623 -30.62 12.29 1.42
N ASN A 624 -31.84 12.71 1.78
CA ASN A 624 -32.39 14.01 1.39
C ASN A 624 -31.58 15.17 2.00
N TYR A 625 -31.25 15.10 3.29
CA TYR A 625 -30.44 16.11 3.99
C TYR A 625 -29.05 16.28 3.35
N LEU A 626 -28.42 15.18 2.90
CA LEU A 626 -27.14 15.24 2.20
C LEU A 626 -27.26 15.74 0.75
N SER A 627 -28.35 15.47 0.05
CA SER A 627 -28.65 16.07 -1.26
C SER A 627 -28.82 17.57 -1.19
N GLU A 628 -29.69 18.06 -0.30
CA GLU A 628 -29.89 19.50 -0.09
C GLU A 628 -28.60 20.18 0.36
N LEU A 629 -27.82 19.56 1.26
CA LEU A 629 -26.54 20.11 1.71
C LEU A 629 -25.52 20.21 0.57
N SER A 630 -25.43 19.19 -0.27
CA SER A 630 -24.48 19.14 -1.38
C SER A 630 -24.86 20.14 -2.47
N TYR A 631 -26.15 20.28 -2.79
CA TYR A 631 -26.62 21.29 -3.72
C TYR A 631 -26.50 22.72 -3.17
N PHE A 632 -26.77 22.93 -1.87
CA PHE A 632 -26.52 24.22 -1.21
C PHE A 632 -25.04 24.61 -1.27
N MET A 633 -24.13 23.66 -1.02
CA MET A 633 -22.68 23.87 -1.16
C MET A 633 -22.29 24.20 -2.61
N PHE A 634 -22.80 23.43 -3.58
CA PHE A 634 -22.56 23.63 -5.01
C PHE A 634 -23.04 25.01 -5.50
N LYS A 635 -24.31 25.34 -5.28
CA LYS A 635 -24.97 26.59 -5.72
C LYS A 635 -24.33 27.86 -5.16
N ASN A 636 -23.61 27.77 -4.04
CA ASN A 636 -22.91 28.90 -3.41
C ASN A 636 -21.38 28.84 -3.60
N GLU A 637 -20.85 27.91 -4.40
CA GLU A 637 -19.41 27.62 -4.58
C GLU A 637 -18.64 27.28 -3.26
N ILE A 638 -19.35 26.81 -2.23
CA ILE A 638 -18.79 26.59 -0.89
C ILE A 638 -18.22 25.18 -0.77
N LYS A 639 -16.89 25.05 -0.81
CA LYS A 639 -16.20 23.78 -0.50
C LYS A 639 -15.93 23.54 1.00
N ILE A 640 -16.11 24.56 1.85
CA ILE A 640 -15.94 24.49 3.32
C ILE A 640 -17.01 25.37 4.02
N LEU A 641 -17.85 24.76 4.85
CA LEU A 641 -18.88 25.46 5.65
C LEU A 641 -18.33 25.86 7.01
N THR A 642 -18.65 27.08 7.49
CA THR A 642 -18.50 27.42 8.92
C THR A 642 -19.66 26.80 9.72
N LYS A 643 -19.50 26.66 11.04
CA LYS A 643 -20.60 26.29 11.94
C LYS A 643 -21.83 27.20 11.80
N GLU A 644 -21.61 28.48 11.53
CA GLU A 644 -22.66 29.47 11.30
C GLU A 644 -23.42 29.19 10.00
N LYS A 645 -22.74 29.02 8.85
CA LYS A 645 -23.42 28.65 7.60
C LYS A 645 -24.14 27.30 7.69
N PHE A 646 -23.48 26.28 8.24
CA PHE A 646 -24.06 24.94 8.30
C PHE A 646 -25.31 24.88 9.21
N LYS A 647 -25.33 25.61 10.34
CA LYS A 647 -26.50 25.66 11.21
C LYS A 647 -27.53 26.72 10.78
N ASN A 648 -27.12 27.98 10.74
CA ASN A 648 -28.04 29.11 10.71
C ASN A 648 -28.57 29.41 9.31
N GLU A 649 -27.77 29.19 8.26
CA GLU A 649 -28.22 29.31 6.88
C GLU A 649 -28.86 27.99 6.41
N PHE A 650 -28.09 26.88 6.40
CA PHE A 650 -28.56 25.63 5.80
C PHE A 650 -29.55 24.83 6.67
N HIS A 651 -29.14 24.40 7.88
CA HIS A 651 -29.96 23.47 8.67
C HIS A 651 -31.32 24.07 9.06
N ASN A 652 -31.35 25.35 9.45
CA ASN A 652 -32.62 26.04 9.73
C ASN A 652 -33.52 26.07 8.49
N TYR A 653 -32.99 26.48 7.32
CA TYR A 653 -33.75 26.46 6.06
C TYR A 653 -34.32 25.06 5.75
N PHE A 654 -33.51 24.01 5.86
CA PHE A 654 -33.98 22.64 5.65
C PHE A 654 -35.10 22.25 6.63
N CYS A 655 -34.97 22.61 7.92
CA CYS A 655 -35.98 22.31 8.92
C CYS A 655 -37.31 23.05 8.66
N ASP A 656 -37.24 24.31 8.23
CA ASP A 656 -38.41 25.13 7.90
C ASP A 656 -39.10 24.63 6.62
N GLU A 657 -38.34 24.41 5.53
CA GLU A 657 -38.86 23.97 4.22
C GLU A 657 -39.49 22.56 4.28
N TYR A 658 -38.81 21.60 4.92
CA TYR A 658 -39.29 20.23 5.05
C TYR A 658 -40.17 19.98 6.29
N SER A 659 -40.37 21.00 7.14
CA SER A 659 -41.14 20.91 8.40
C SER A 659 -40.62 19.84 9.38
N ILE A 660 -39.30 19.77 9.57
CA ILE A 660 -38.61 18.74 10.39
C ILE A 660 -37.96 19.36 11.63
N SER A 661 -38.09 18.69 12.78
CA SER A 661 -37.66 19.18 14.10
C SER A 661 -36.41 18.50 14.69
N MET A 662 -35.68 17.71 13.88
CA MET A 662 -34.46 17.00 14.33
C MET A 662 -33.32 17.95 14.69
N SER A 663 -32.51 17.58 15.69
CA SER A 663 -31.47 18.49 16.20
C SER A 663 -30.25 18.58 15.28
N PHE A 664 -29.81 19.80 14.93
CA PHE A 664 -28.52 20.04 14.27
C PHE A 664 -27.36 19.23 14.88
N ASN A 665 -27.26 19.20 16.21
CA ASN A 665 -26.16 18.52 16.88
C ASN A 665 -26.23 17.00 16.69
N GLU A 666 -27.42 16.42 16.62
CA GLU A 666 -27.64 14.99 16.38
C GLU A 666 -27.26 14.61 14.95
N ILE A 667 -27.83 15.30 13.96
CA ILE A 667 -27.55 15.10 12.54
C ILE A 667 -26.05 15.29 12.26
N LYS A 668 -25.46 16.39 12.73
CA LYS A 668 -24.02 16.69 12.61
C LYS A 668 -23.16 15.57 13.23
N ASN A 669 -23.47 15.13 14.45
CA ASN A 669 -22.71 14.09 15.12
C ASN A 669 -22.83 12.73 14.41
N ASN A 670 -23.99 12.41 13.83
CA ASN A 670 -24.19 11.17 13.07
C ASN A 670 -23.47 11.22 11.71
N LEU A 671 -23.51 12.34 10.99
CA LEU A 671 -22.78 12.54 9.73
C LEU A 671 -21.25 12.57 9.89
N ILE A 672 -20.75 12.97 11.08
CA ILE A 672 -19.33 12.85 11.43
C ILE A 672 -18.97 11.40 11.78
N LYS A 673 -19.80 10.71 12.59
CA LYS A 673 -19.59 9.28 12.91
C LYS A 673 -19.59 8.39 11.65
N SER A 674 -20.39 8.73 10.63
CA SER A 674 -20.43 7.97 9.37
C SER A 674 -19.27 8.30 8.43
N SER A 675 -18.34 9.17 8.85
CA SER A 675 -17.25 9.68 8.00
C SER A 675 -17.72 10.30 6.67
N LEU A 676 -18.97 10.77 6.59
CA LEU A 676 -19.49 11.49 5.43
C LEU A 676 -19.18 13.00 5.52
N ILE A 677 -19.10 13.54 6.74
CA ILE A 677 -18.65 14.91 7.05
C ILE A 677 -17.40 14.88 7.94
N GLU A 678 -16.46 15.79 7.69
CA GLU A 678 -15.25 16.01 8.51
C GLU A 678 -15.34 17.36 9.23
N GLU A 679 -15.02 17.41 10.54
CA GLU A 679 -15.00 18.64 11.35
C GLU A 679 -13.56 19.08 11.66
N PHE A 680 -13.17 20.27 11.21
CA PHE A 680 -11.84 20.84 11.39
C PHE A 680 -11.92 22.34 11.69
N ASN A 681 -11.29 22.77 12.79
CA ASN A 681 -11.19 24.18 13.21
C ASN A 681 -12.56 24.91 13.27
N ASN A 682 -13.61 24.23 13.76
CA ASN A 682 -15.02 24.67 13.78
C ASN A 682 -15.67 24.90 12.39
N SER A 683 -15.06 24.36 11.34
CA SER A 683 -15.59 24.27 9.98
C SER A 683 -15.82 22.81 9.57
N PHE A 684 -16.61 22.63 8.51
CA PHE A 684 -17.12 21.35 8.03
C PHE A 684 -16.94 21.24 6.51
N LYS A 685 -16.72 20.02 6.03
CA LYS A 685 -16.79 19.67 4.60
C LYS A 685 -17.37 18.26 4.47
N ILE A 686 -17.92 17.93 3.30
CA ILE A 686 -18.15 16.54 2.92
C ILE A 686 -16.78 15.87 2.73
N LYS A 687 -16.57 14.69 3.33
CA LYS A 687 -15.22 14.14 3.54
C LYS A 687 -14.52 13.68 2.25
N TYR A 688 -15.27 13.12 1.30
CA TYR A 688 -14.73 12.55 0.06
C TYR A 688 -15.45 13.13 -1.18
N LYS A 689 -14.68 13.44 -2.26
CA LYS A 689 -15.19 13.98 -3.55
C LYS A 689 -16.46 13.24 -4.02
N TYR A 690 -16.43 11.91 -4.06
CA TYR A 690 -17.53 11.08 -4.56
C TYR A 690 -18.86 11.24 -3.80
N VAL A 691 -18.83 11.51 -2.48
CA VAL A 691 -20.06 11.67 -1.68
C VAL A 691 -20.80 12.93 -2.10
N TYR A 692 -20.05 14.02 -2.30
CA TYR A 692 -20.59 15.30 -2.74
C TYR A 692 -21.17 15.22 -4.16
N TYR A 693 -20.44 14.65 -5.12
CA TYR A 693 -20.94 14.47 -6.49
C TYR A 693 -22.16 13.54 -6.57
N PHE A 694 -22.17 12.45 -5.79
CA PHE A 694 -23.32 11.54 -5.67
C PHE A 694 -24.58 12.28 -5.22
N PHE A 695 -24.48 13.06 -4.14
CA PHE A 695 -25.64 13.75 -3.57
C PHE A 695 -26.10 14.97 -4.39
N ILE A 696 -25.23 15.61 -5.18
CA ILE A 696 -25.65 16.57 -6.22
C ILE A 696 -26.43 15.83 -7.32
N GLY A 697 -25.91 14.71 -7.85
CA GLY A 697 -26.60 13.91 -8.87
C GLY A 697 -27.98 13.44 -8.42
N ASN A 698 -28.13 13.05 -7.15
CA ASN A 698 -29.40 12.71 -6.53
C ASN A 698 -30.35 13.92 -6.39
N TYR A 699 -29.84 15.10 -6.02
CA TYR A 699 -30.65 16.33 -5.98
C TYR A 699 -31.16 16.72 -7.38
N LEU A 700 -30.27 16.74 -8.38
CA LEU A 700 -30.61 17.08 -9.76
C LEU A 700 -31.62 16.07 -10.33
N SER A 701 -31.48 14.78 -10.02
CA SER A 701 -32.43 13.73 -10.37
C SER A 701 -33.83 14.01 -9.82
N ASN A 702 -33.93 14.29 -8.51
CA ASN A 702 -35.21 14.51 -7.85
C ASN A 702 -35.91 15.80 -8.32
N ASN A 703 -35.14 16.81 -8.74
CA ASN A 703 -35.64 18.11 -9.17
C ASN A 703 -35.63 18.33 -10.70
N ILE A 704 -35.37 17.29 -11.50
CA ILE A 704 -35.20 17.40 -12.97
C ILE A 704 -36.44 17.93 -13.71
N SER A 705 -37.61 17.96 -13.06
CA SER A 705 -38.83 18.57 -13.59
C SER A 705 -38.80 20.11 -13.62
N ASN A 706 -37.97 20.74 -12.78
CA ASN A 706 -37.85 22.19 -12.70
C ASN A 706 -37.01 22.75 -13.87
N LYS A 707 -37.45 23.86 -14.47
CA LYS A 707 -36.77 24.52 -15.59
C LYS A 707 -35.34 24.94 -15.25
N ASP A 708 -35.13 25.52 -14.08
CA ASP A 708 -33.81 26.02 -13.67
C ASP A 708 -32.80 24.87 -13.53
N ILE A 709 -33.26 23.72 -13.03
CA ILE A 709 -32.49 22.49 -12.91
C ILE A 709 -32.23 21.85 -14.28
N LYS A 710 -33.18 21.97 -15.22
CA LYS A 710 -32.94 21.58 -16.61
C LYS A 710 -31.84 22.43 -17.24
N THR A 711 -31.92 23.75 -17.17
CA THR A 711 -30.86 24.65 -17.69
C THR A 711 -29.49 24.33 -17.09
N LEU A 712 -29.40 24.20 -15.76
CA LEU A 712 -28.17 23.79 -15.07
C LEU A 712 -27.66 22.42 -15.53
N THR A 713 -28.55 21.48 -15.85
CA THR A 713 -28.15 20.17 -16.41
C THR A 713 -27.57 20.32 -17.82
N GLN A 714 -28.05 21.25 -18.64
CA GLN A 714 -27.47 21.52 -19.96
C GLN A 714 -26.06 22.13 -19.84
N GLU A 715 -25.87 23.08 -18.92
CA GLU A 715 -24.56 23.68 -18.59
C GLU A 715 -23.56 22.63 -18.06
N LEU A 716 -24.01 21.71 -17.20
CA LEU A 716 -23.18 20.60 -16.72
C LEU A 716 -22.87 19.56 -17.82
N CYS A 717 -23.74 19.42 -18.82
CA CYS A 717 -23.52 18.54 -19.98
C CYS A 717 -22.63 19.18 -21.07
N SER A 718 -22.60 20.51 -21.22
CA SER A 718 -21.66 21.19 -22.13
C SER A 718 -20.24 21.14 -21.60
N ASP A 719 -20.07 21.32 -20.30
CA ASP A 719 -18.77 21.44 -19.64
C ASP A 719 -18.32 20.09 -19.03
N ILE A 720 -18.68 18.98 -19.68
CA ILE A 720 -18.51 17.60 -19.19
C ILE A 720 -17.05 17.10 -19.25
N ASN A 721 -16.13 17.93 -19.74
CA ASN A 721 -14.68 17.73 -19.65
C ASN A 721 -14.14 18.02 -18.25
N LEU A 722 -14.85 18.81 -17.43
CA LEU A 722 -14.47 19.11 -16.05
C LEU A 722 -14.77 17.90 -15.14
N GLU A 723 -13.82 17.48 -14.32
CA GLU A 723 -13.94 16.29 -13.43
C GLU A 723 -15.17 16.37 -12.51
N GLU A 724 -15.44 17.55 -11.97
CA GLU A 724 -16.60 17.83 -11.10
C GLU A 724 -17.93 17.63 -11.86
N ASN A 725 -18.05 18.16 -13.07
CA ASN A 725 -19.24 18.04 -13.91
C ASN A 725 -19.43 16.60 -14.42
N ALA A 726 -18.36 15.97 -14.93
CA ALA A 726 -18.37 14.60 -15.39
C ALA A 726 -18.86 13.62 -14.31
N ASN A 727 -18.36 13.78 -13.08
CA ASN A 727 -18.79 12.95 -11.95
C ASN A 727 -20.23 13.28 -11.53
N ILE A 728 -20.64 14.55 -11.48
CA ILE A 728 -22.04 14.93 -11.19
C ILE A 728 -23.01 14.31 -12.22
N ILE A 729 -22.70 14.37 -13.52
CA ILE A 729 -23.54 13.77 -14.58
C ILE A 729 -23.50 12.23 -14.53
N MET A 730 -22.36 11.60 -14.23
CA MET A 730 -22.28 10.15 -14.00
C MET A 730 -23.19 9.70 -12.84
N PHE A 731 -23.30 10.49 -11.77
CA PHE A 731 -24.23 10.18 -10.68
C PHE A 731 -25.68 10.54 -11.03
N LEU A 732 -25.96 11.66 -11.69
CA LEU A 732 -27.30 12.00 -12.20
C LEU A 732 -27.86 10.88 -13.10
N THR A 733 -27.03 10.30 -13.97
CA THR A 733 -27.37 9.16 -14.85
C THR A 733 -27.33 7.78 -14.17
N HIS A 734 -26.98 7.72 -12.88
CA HIS A 734 -27.22 6.57 -12.00
C HIS A 734 -28.56 6.71 -11.26
N HIS A 735 -28.92 7.93 -10.83
CA HIS A 735 -30.17 8.22 -10.12
C HIS A 735 -31.39 8.33 -11.05
N SER A 736 -31.21 8.86 -12.27
CA SER A 736 -32.29 9.13 -13.22
C SER A 736 -32.03 8.58 -14.62
N LYS A 737 -33.14 8.18 -15.26
CA LYS A 737 -33.24 7.84 -16.68
C LYS A 737 -34.22 8.73 -17.44
N ASP A 738 -34.41 9.98 -16.99
CA ASP A 738 -35.25 10.95 -17.69
C ASP A 738 -34.73 11.14 -19.15
N PRO A 739 -35.59 11.00 -20.18
CA PRO A 739 -35.19 11.17 -21.56
C PRO A 739 -34.52 12.51 -21.86
N PHE A 740 -34.79 13.57 -21.10
CA PHE A 740 -34.12 14.86 -21.23
C PHE A 740 -32.60 14.74 -21.04
N ILE A 741 -32.15 14.08 -19.96
CA ILE A 741 -30.72 13.93 -19.65
C ILE A 741 -30.01 13.12 -20.75
N ILE A 742 -30.65 12.04 -21.20
CA ILE A 742 -30.12 11.15 -22.24
C ILE A 742 -30.06 11.87 -23.59
N ASN A 743 -31.08 12.65 -23.93
CA ASN A 743 -31.12 13.43 -25.17
C ASN A 743 -30.07 14.54 -25.19
N GLU A 744 -29.83 15.22 -24.07
CA GLU A 744 -28.83 16.29 -23.99
C GLU A 744 -27.41 15.76 -24.24
N LEU A 745 -27.06 14.63 -23.59
CA LEU A 745 -25.79 13.96 -23.81
C LEU A 745 -25.65 13.41 -25.24
N LEU A 746 -26.73 12.88 -25.82
CA LEU A 746 -26.76 12.49 -27.24
C LEU A 746 -26.56 13.68 -28.19
N ASN A 747 -27.12 14.85 -27.87
CA ASN A 747 -26.93 16.06 -28.68
C ASN A 747 -25.49 16.56 -28.62
N ASN A 748 -24.89 16.59 -27.43
CA ASN A 748 -23.50 17.04 -27.26
C ASN A 748 -22.50 16.06 -27.89
N ALA A 749 -22.78 14.75 -27.83
CA ALA A 749 -22.02 13.74 -28.57
C ALA A 749 -22.14 13.90 -30.10
N LYS A 750 -23.33 14.26 -30.61
CA LYS A 750 -23.56 14.50 -32.05
C LYS A 750 -22.80 15.70 -32.58
N GLU A 751 -22.74 16.78 -31.82
CA GLU A 751 -22.10 18.01 -32.27
C GLU A 751 -20.56 17.95 -32.33
N LEU A 752 -19.92 17.09 -31.52
CA LEU A 752 -18.47 16.91 -31.47
C LEU A 752 -17.91 16.20 -32.73
N PHE A 753 -16.89 16.78 -33.36
CA PHE A 753 -16.21 16.21 -34.54
C PHE A 753 -17.14 15.92 -35.74
N LYS A 754 -18.28 16.60 -35.85
CA LYS A 754 -19.34 16.34 -36.86
C LYS A 754 -18.94 16.63 -38.32
N GLU A 755 -17.90 17.42 -38.50
CA GLU A 755 -17.27 17.71 -39.78
C GLU A 755 -16.35 16.58 -40.28
N TYR A 756 -15.88 15.70 -39.39
CA TYR A 756 -15.11 14.51 -39.75
C TYR A 756 -16.01 13.36 -40.17
N GLN A 757 -15.60 12.61 -41.19
CA GLN A 757 -16.28 11.38 -41.60
C GLN A 757 -15.97 10.23 -40.63
N LEU A 758 -16.80 9.19 -40.67
CA LEU A 758 -16.55 7.95 -39.93
C LEU A 758 -15.35 7.23 -40.53
N LEU A 759 -14.37 6.86 -39.71
CA LEU A 759 -13.26 6.01 -40.15
C LEU A 759 -13.74 4.56 -40.26
N GLU A 760 -13.85 4.04 -41.47
CA GLU A 760 -14.38 2.71 -41.80
C GLU A 760 -13.34 1.60 -41.65
N PHE A 761 -12.05 1.95 -41.79
CA PHE A 761 -10.92 1.05 -42.03
C PHE A 761 -11.01 0.22 -43.32
N ASN A 762 -11.81 0.68 -44.28
CA ASN A 762 -11.95 0.06 -45.61
C ASN A 762 -10.80 0.53 -46.52
N THR A 763 -11.03 1.54 -47.37
CA THR A 763 -10.02 2.14 -48.27
C THR A 763 -9.47 3.48 -47.77
N ASP A 764 -10.12 4.09 -46.79
CA ASP A 764 -9.73 5.31 -46.07
C ASP A 764 -8.31 5.26 -45.48
N ILE A 765 -7.85 4.07 -45.06
CA ILE A 765 -6.54 3.84 -44.45
C ILE A 765 -5.44 3.34 -45.41
N GLU A 766 -5.65 3.37 -46.73
CA GLU A 766 -4.60 2.98 -47.72
C GLU A 766 -3.27 3.75 -47.52
N SER A 767 -3.37 5.02 -47.11
CA SER A 767 -2.22 5.91 -46.84
C SER A 767 -1.36 5.46 -45.64
N ILE A 768 -1.96 4.76 -44.67
CA ILE A 768 -1.30 4.19 -43.49
C ILE A 768 -0.81 2.76 -43.80
N ASN A 769 -1.62 1.95 -44.47
CA ASN A 769 -1.21 0.60 -44.90
C ASN A 769 0.03 0.64 -45.81
N GLY A 770 0.13 1.62 -46.71
CA GLY A 770 1.28 1.83 -47.59
C GLY A 770 2.60 2.20 -46.90
N LEU A 771 2.61 2.40 -45.57
CA LEU A 771 3.81 2.67 -44.79
C LEU A 771 4.64 1.42 -44.46
N LEU A 772 4.05 0.22 -44.53
CA LEU A 772 4.70 -1.06 -44.24
C LEU A 772 4.69 -2.02 -45.44
N GLY A 773 5.80 -2.74 -45.63
CA GLY A 773 5.89 -3.84 -46.62
C GLY A 773 5.52 -5.23 -46.08
N LYS A 774 5.59 -5.43 -44.75
CA LYS A 774 5.18 -6.66 -44.03
C LYS A 774 4.96 -6.31 -42.56
N LEU A 775 3.98 -6.93 -41.90
CA LEU A 775 3.80 -6.84 -40.45
C LEU A 775 4.96 -7.52 -39.68
N PRO A 776 5.35 -6.99 -38.49
CA PRO A 776 6.25 -7.67 -37.57
C PRO A 776 5.70 -9.02 -37.07
N GLU A 777 6.59 -9.91 -36.62
CA GLU A 777 6.20 -11.22 -36.07
C GLU A 777 5.93 -11.12 -34.56
N MET A 778 4.65 -11.22 -34.18
CA MET A 778 4.21 -11.36 -32.79
C MET A 778 4.42 -12.80 -32.31
N ILE A 779 4.97 -13.00 -31.11
CA ILE A 779 5.35 -14.33 -30.58
C ILE A 779 4.64 -14.58 -29.24
N TYR A 780 3.94 -15.70 -29.12
CA TYR A 780 3.35 -16.17 -27.85
C TYR A 780 4.31 -17.14 -27.13
N LYS A 781 4.27 -17.20 -25.80
CA LYS A 781 5.06 -18.13 -24.96
C LYS A 781 4.15 -18.78 -23.93
N GLU A 782 4.33 -20.08 -23.67
CA GLU A 782 3.47 -20.87 -22.79
C GLU A 782 4.29 -21.68 -21.79
N VAL A 783 3.76 -21.90 -20.57
CA VAL A 783 4.46 -22.48 -19.40
C VAL A 783 3.49 -23.38 -18.60
N ASP A 784 3.98 -24.52 -18.11
CA ASP A 784 3.20 -25.54 -17.38
C ASP A 784 3.45 -25.49 -15.83
N VAL A 785 2.70 -26.29 -15.05
CA VAL A 785 2.23 -25.93 -13.69
C VAL A 785 2.78 -26.87 -12.57
N ILE A 786 2.48 -26.51 -11.30
CA ILE A 786 2.59 -27.32 -10.06
C ILE A 786 3.94 -27.26 -9.28
N GLU A 787 4.41 -26.05 -9.02
CA GLU A 787 4.87 -25.59 -7.68
C GLU A 787 4.74 -24.04 -7.58
N HIS A 788 3.59 -23.55 -8.08
CA HIS A 788 3.54 -22.38 -8.95
C HIS A 788 2.28 -21.54 -8.57
N ARG A 789 2.43 -20.46 -7.77
CA ARG A 789 1.34 -19.49 -7.48
C ARG A 789 1.82 -18.04 -7.42
N GLU A 790 2.60 -17.64 -6.42
CA GLU A 790 3.16 -16.27 -6.38
C GLU A 790 4.12 -16.00 -7.57
N ASP A 791 4.78 -17.05 -8.05
CA ASP A 791 5.59 -17.01 -9.27
C ASP A 791 4.76 -17.19 -10.56
N GLU A 792 3.55 -17.78 -10.50
CA GLU A 792 2.60 -17.75 -11.64
C GLU A 792 2.05 -16.36 -11.87
N ALA A 793 1.61 -15.68 -10.81
CA ALA A 793 1.13 -14.32 -10.91
C ALA A 793 2.18 -13.43 -11.59
N ARG A 794 3.45 -13.54 -11.15
CA ARG A 794 4.60 -12.86 -11.76
C ARG A 794 4.92 -13.28 -13.20
N LYS A 795 4.61 -14.52 -13.60
CA LYS A 795 4.81 -15.02 -14.97
C LYS A 795 3.69 -14.58 -15.91
N LYS A 796 2.45 -14.52 -15.41
CA LYS A 796 1.31 -13.92 -16.11
C LYS A 796 1.57 -12.43 -16.31
N ASP A 797 1.68 -11.66 -15.22
CA ASP A 797 1.95 -10.20 -15.22
C ASP A 797 3.19 -9.76 -16.06
N LYS A 798 4.09 -10.69 -16.45
CA LYS A 798 5.22 -10.47 -17.36
C LYS A 798 4.98 -10.87 -18.82
N ALA A 799 4.29 -11.97 -19.08
CA ALA A 799 4.24 -12.57 -20.42
C ALA A 799 3.51 -11.67 -21.43
N GLU A 800 2.56 -10.87 -20.94
CA GLU A 800 1.52 -10.26 -21.73
C GLU A 800 1.62 -8.71 -21.76
N PHE A 801 2.53 -8.15 -20.94
CA PHE A 801 3.05 -6.78 -21.02
C PHE A 801 3.70 -6.41 -22.37
N ASN A 802 4.36 -7.35 -23.05
CA ASN A 802 5.21 -7.12 -24.23
C ASN A 802 4.48 -6.60 -25.52
N ASN A 803 3.18 -6.28 -25.46
CA ASN A 803 2.34 -5.94 -26.63
C ASN A 803 1.78 -4.51 -26.66
N LYS A 804 2.35 -3.57 -25.87
CA LYS A 804 1.86 -2.18 -25.77
C LYS A 804 2.99 -1.14 -25.73
N LYS A 805 3.32 -0.57 -26.89
CA LYS A 805 4.06 0.70 -27.05
C LYS A 805 3.58 1.44 -28.31
N VAL A 806 3.06 2.66 -28.17
CA VAL A 806 3.62 3.93 -28.71
C VAL A 806 3.12 5.05 -27.78
N LYS A 807 3.79 6.21 -27.75
CA LYS A 807 3.26 7.51 -27.31
C LYS A 807 3.82 8.60 -28.23
N GLU A 808 3.02 9.64 -28.48
CA GLU A 808 3.44 10.91 -29.11
C GLU A 808 2.86 12.11 -28.32
N LYS A 809 3.16 13.31 -28.80
CA LYS A 809 2.77 14.65 -28.31
C LYS A 809 2.76 15.63 -29.51
N ASP A 810 2.39 16.92 -29.43
CA ASP A 810 1.90 17.75 -28.31
C ASP A 810 0.47 18.29 -28.59
N GLU A 811 0.21 19.38 -29.33
CA GLU A 811 0.32 20.79 -28.86
C GLU A 811 -1.08 21.27 -28.37
N GLU A 812 -1.23 22.21 -27.43
CA GLU A 812 -2.52 22.51 -26.76
C GLU A 812 -3.46 23.40 -27.63
N SER A 813 -4.29 22.74 -28.45
CA SER A 813 -5.33 23.35 -29.29
C SER A 813 -6.75 23.22 -28.70
N ASN A 814 -7.74 23.91 -29.29
CA ASN A 814 -9.18 23.66 -29.02
C ASN A 814 -9.55 22.18 -29.18
N GLU A 815 -8.91 21.48 -30.10
CA GLU A 815 -9.28 20.13 -30.50
C GLU A 815 -9.02 19.12 -29.36
N LEU A 816 -8.10 19.42 -28.44
CA LEU A 816 -7.88 18.64 -27.22
C LEU A 816 -8.96 18.85 -26.14
N PHE A 817 -9.63 20.01 -26.11
CA PHE A 817 -10.84 20.17 -25.32
C PHE A 817 -11.93 19.25 -25.87
N GLU A 818 -12.10 19.21 -27.19
CA GLU A 818 -13.08 18.39 -27.90
C GLU A 818 -12.79 16.88 -27.78
N LEU A 819 -11.53 16.45 -27.82
CA LEU A 819 -11.11 15.07 -27.53
C LEU A 819 -11.53 14.63 -26.12
N ASN A 820 -11.28 15.47 -25.12
CA ASN A 820 -11.65 15.19 -23.73
C ASN A 820 -13.18 15.13 -23.56
N LEU A 821 -13.91 16.04 -24.23
CA LEU A 821 -15.37 16.03 -24.27
C LEU A 821 -15.91 14.75 -24.92
N ALA A 822 -15.30 14.30 -26.02
CA ALA A 822 -15.69 13.08 -26.73
C ALA A 822 -15.47 11.83 -25.88
N PHE A 823 -14.28 11.66 -25.28
CA PHE A 823 -14.00 10.50 -24.43
C PHE A 823 -14.85 10.45 -23.15
N LYS A 824 -15.27 11.61 -22.61
CA LYS A 824 -16.22 11.66 -21.47
C LYS A 824 -17.66 11.36 -21.89
N ASN A 825 -18.11 11.81 -23.07
CA ASN A 825 -19.41 11.41 -23.61
C ASN A 825 -19.46 9.89 -23.88
N ILE A 826 -18.46 9.32 -24.56
CA ILE A 826 -18.34 7.86 -24.79
C ILE A 826 -18.45 7.06 -23.48
N GLU A 827 -17.77 7.53 -22.43
CA GLU A 827 -17.77 6.88 -21.12
C GLU A 827 -19.17 6.93 -20.45
N ILE A 828 -19.80 8.11 -20.40
CA ILE A 828 -21.08 8.32 -19.70
C ILE A 828 -22.25 7.68 -20.46
N LEU A 829 -22.31 7.80 -21.79
CA LEU A 829 -23.30 7.10 -22.61
C LEU A 829 -23.17 5.56 -22.46
N GLY A 830 -21.94 5.05 -22.32
CA GLY A 830 -21.68 3.65 -22.00
C GLY A 830 -22.21 3.22 -20.63
N GLN A 831 -22.06 4.05 -19.59
CA GLN A 831 -22.66 3.77 -18.27
C GLN A 831 -24.20 3.80 -18.30
N ILE A 832 -24.82 4.73 -19.06
CA ILE A 832 -26.28 4.77 -19.28
C ILE A 832 -26.77 3.46 -19.90
N LEU A 833 -26.11 2.99 -20.97
CA LEU A 833 -26.41 1.73 -21.64
C LEU A 833 -26.31 0.53 -20.69
N LYS A 834 -25.23 0.45 -19.90
CA LYS A 834 -25.00 -0.61 -18.91
C LYS A 834 -26.04 -0.60 -17.78
N ASN A 835 -26.40 0.58 -17.26
CA ASN A 835 -27.40 0.75 -16.20
C ASN A 835 -28.80 0.30 -16.63
N TYR A 836 -29.25 0.76 -17.80
CA TYR A 836 -30.67 0.73 -18.15
C TYR A 836 -31.03 -0.25 -19.28
N TYR A 837 -30.12 -1.12 -19.72
CA TYR A 837 -30.30 -2.09 -20.81
C TYR A 837 -31.66 -2.83 -20.79
N GLY A 838 -32.15 -3.22 -19.59
CA GLY A 838 -33.39 -3.97 -19.41
C GLY A 838 -34.65 -3.11 -19.17
N SER A 839 -34.53 -1.78 -19.11
CA SER A 839 -35.64 -0.86 -18.85
C SER A 839 -35.70 0.36 -19.79
N MET A 840 -34.89 0.32 -20.85
CA MET A 840 -34.79 1.27 -21.94
C MET A 840 -35.36 0.64 -23.22
N LYS A 841 -36.02 1.43 -24.07
CA LYS A 841 -36.64 0.93 -25.31
C LYS A 841 -35.56 0.57 -26.35
N GLY A 842 -35.83 -0.44 -27.20
CA GLY A 842 -34.91 -0.91 -28.25
C GLY A 842 -34.25 0.22 -29.03
N LYS A 843 -35.06 1.07 -29.68
CA LYS A 843 -34.56 2.26 -30.39
C LYS A 843 -33.66 3.17 -29.56
N GLN A 844 -33.96 3.42 -28.28
CA GLN A 844 -33.09 4.28 -27.44
C GLN A 844 -31.73 3.63 -27.16
N LYS A 845 -31.68 2.29 -27.01
CA LYS A 845 -30.40 1.57 -26.91
C LYS A 845 -29.62 1.66 -28.22
N TYR A 846 -30.29 1.45 -29.35
CA TYR A 846 -29.69 1.58 -30.69
C TYR A 846 -29.14 2.99 -30.92
N ASP A 847 -29.95 4.03 -30.67
CA ASP A 847 -29.57 5.45 -30.84
C ASP A 847 -28.32 5.80 -30.00
N LEU A 848 -28.17 5.17 -28.82
CA LEU A 848 -27.01 5.33 -27.93
C LEU A 848 -25.77 4.52 -28.36
N VAL A 849 -25.93 3.25 -28.74
CA VAL A 849 -24.81 2.42 -29.22
C VAL A 849 -24.25 3.01 -30.51
N LYS A 850 -25.14 3.39 -31.43
CA LYS A 850 -24.78 4.08 -32.67
C LYS A 850 -23.99 5.35 -32.39
N GLU A 851 -24.47 6.22 -31.50
CA GLU A 851 -23.77 7.49 -31.24
C GLU A 851 -22.40 7.29 -30.58
N VAL A 852 -22.25 6.30 -29.69
CA VAL A 852 -20.93 6.00 -29.10
C VAL A 852 -19.96 5.47 -30.16
N PHE A 853 -20.44 4.67 -31.12
CA PHE A 853 -19.62 4.21 -32.24
C PHE A 853 -19.28 5.39 -33.16
N ASP A 854 -20.29 6.14 -33.62
CA ASP A 854 -20.14 7.30 -34.53
C ASP A 854 -19.16 8.34 -33.97
N LEU A 855 -19.34 8.77 -32.71
CA LEU A 855 -18.43 9.71 -32.05
C LEU A 855 -17.01 9.15 -31.96
N SER A 856 -16.84 7.86 -31.63
CA SER A 856 -15.50 7.27 -31.55
C SER A 856 -14.78 7.18 -32.89
N LEU A 857 -15.50 6.92 -33.99
CA LEU A 857 -14.93 6.84 -35.33
C LEU A 857 -14.64 8.23 -35.91
N ARG A 858 -15.44 9.25 -35.59
CA ARG A 858 -15.15 10.67 -35.89
C ARG A 858 -13.91 11.16 -35.14
N THR A 859 -13.84 10.89 -33.83
CA THR A 859 -12.64 11.14 -33.00
C THR A 859 -11.39 10.44 -33.55
N LEU A 860 -11.53 9.21 -34.04
CA LEU A 860 -10.43 8.45 -34.60
C LEU A 860 -9.97 9.02 -35.96
N ASN A 861 -10.90 9.47 -36.81
CA ASN A 861 -10.57 10.13 -38.08
C ASN A 861 -9.87 11.49 -37.84
N PHE A 862 -10.38 12.31 -36.93
CA PHE A 862 -9.73 13.54 -36.48
C PHE A 862 -8.25 13.28 -36.09
N LEU A 863 -8.00 12.25 -35.26
CA LEU A 863 -6.65 11.88 -34.84
C LEU A 863 -5.76 11.39 -36.01
N PHE A 864 -6.34 10.79 -37.05
CA PHE A 864 -5.63 10.37 -38.26
C PHE A 864 -5.28 11.56 -39.17
N GLU A 865 -6.17 12.56 -39.29
CA GLU A 865 -5.87 13.81 -40.00
C GLU A 865 -4.75 14.61 -39.31
N GLN A 866 -4.76 14.69 -37.97
CA GLN A 866 -3.66 15.32 -37.21
C GLN A 866 -2.33 14.57 -37.34
N LEU A 867 -2.35 13.24 -37.47
CA LEU A 867 -1.15 12.46 -37.79
C LEU A 867 -0.63 12.71 -39.22
N ALA A 868 -1.54 13.02 -40.15
CA ALA A 868 -1.17 13.38 -41.52
C ALA A 868 -0.55 14.78 -41.62
N THR A 869 -1.06 15.77 -40.88
CA THR A 869 -0.54 17.16 -40.87
C THR A 869 0.80 17.28 -40.15
N SER A 870 0.99 16.57 -39.03
CA SER A 870 2.22 16.56 -38.23
C SER A 870 3.38 15.77 -38.85
N LYS A 871 3.14 15.01 -39.93
CA LYS A 871 4.12 14.15 -40.62
C LYS A 871 5.47 14.82 -40.90
N ASP A 872 5.49 16.07 -41.34
CA ASP A 872 6.74 16.81 -41.64
C ASP A 872 7.56 17.16 -40.38
N TYR A 873 6.95 17.20 -39.21
CA TYR A 873 7.63 17.34 -37.92
C TYR A 873 8.33 16.04 -37.53
N PHE A 874 7.65 14.90 -37.62
CA PHE A 874 8.26 13.58 -37.38
C PHE A 874 9.38 13.26 -38.37
N VAL A 875 9.23 13.63 -39.64
CA VAL A 875 10.32 13.56 -40.63
C VAL A 875 11.55 14.36 -40.15
N LYS A 876 11.40 15.60 -39.68
CA LYS A 876 12.53 16.41 -39.16
C LYS A 876 13.17 15.79 -37.92
N SER A 877 12.37 15.32 -36.97
CA SER A 877 12.85 14.73 -35.71
C SER A 877 13.56 13.40 -35.92
N ILE A 878 13.06 12.53 -36.80
CA ILE A 878 13.71 11.25 -37.12
C ILE A 878 14.97 11.46 -37.98
N ASN A 879 15.02 12.47 -38.86
CA ASN A 879 16.28 12.83 -39.56
C ASN A 879 17.38 13.24 -38.57
N LYS A 880 17.09 14.11 -37.57
CA LYS A 880 18.06 14.44 -36.50
C LYS A 880 18.56 13.19 -35.75
N LYS A 881 17.69 12.20 -35.53
CA LYS A 881 18.02 10.92 -34.87
C LYS A 881 18.91 10.04 -35.76
N ALA A 882 18.65 10.00 -37.07
CA ALA A 882 19.44 9.27 -38.05
C ALA A 882 20.86 9.85 -38.21
N GLU A 883 20.99 11.18 -38.26
CA GLU A 883 22.30 11.88 -38.26
C GLU A 883 23.13 11.51 -37.02
N LYS A 884 22.50 11.51 -35.83
CA LYS A 884 23.15 11.13 -34.56
C LYS A 884 23.62 9.66 -34.56
N ASN A 885 22.92 8.78 -35.26
CA ASN A 885 23.20 7.33 -35.34
C ASN A 885 24.05 6.92 -36.56
N ASN A 886 24.63 7.87 -37.31
CA ASN A 886 25.40 7.62 -38.55
C ASN A 886 24.64 6.90 -39.68
N LEU A 887 23.31 6.86 -39.64
CA LEU A 887 22.47 6.27 -40.70
C LEU A 887 22.50 7.16 -41.95
N LYS A 888 23.01 6.63 -43.06
CA LYS A 888 23.27 7.41 -44.30
C LYS A 888 22.35 7.07 -45.47
N GLU A 889 21.60 5.96 -45.40
CA GLU A 889 20.68 5.58 -46.47
C GLU A 889 19.27 6.17 -46.25
N LYS A 890 18.81 6.96 -47.23
CA LYS A 890 17.49 7.62 -47.18
C LYS A 890 16.33 6.64 -47.05
N ASP A 891 16.48 5.41 -47.54
CA ASP A 891 15.42 4.42 -47.52
C ASP A 891 15.32 3.63 -46.20
N GLU A 892 16.39 3.62 -45.37
CA GLU A 892 16.29 3.18 -43.97
C GLU A 892 15.52 4.20 -43.12
N ILE A 893 15.86 5.49 -43.27
CA ILE A 893 15.19 6.60 -42.59
C ILE A 893 13.69 6.62 -42.94
N ARG A 894 13.34 6.43 -44.22
CA ARG A 894 11.95 6.28 -44.66
C ARG A 894 11.22 5.10 -44.03
N LYS A 895 11.86 3.94 -43.88
CA LYS A 895 11.28 2.78 -43.18
C LYS A 895 11.08 3.07 -41.70
N MET A 896 12.01 3.75 -41.03
CA MET A 896 11.83 4.15 -39.62
C MET A 896 10.60 5.06 -39.46
N ILE A 897 10.44 6.07 -40.32
CA ILE A 897 9.28 6.96 -40.33
C ILE A 897 7.99 6.19 -40.61
N GLY A 898 7.99 5.28 -41.59
CA GLY A 898 6.84 4.44 -41.93
C GLY A 898 6.40 3.52 -40.79
N ASN A 899 7.34 2.78 -40.20
CA ASN A 899 7.09 1.92 -39.04
C ASN A 899 6.51 2.72 -37.86
N PHE A 900 7.06 3.89 -37.57
CA PHE A 900 6.67 4.75 -36.45
C PHE A 900 5.22 5.23 -36.61
N LEU A 901 4.91 5.87 -37.75
CA LEU A 901 3.56 6.38 -38.05
C LEU A 901 2.51 5.24 -38.10
N PHE A 902 2.86 4.07 -38.64
CA PHE A 902 1.97 2.90 -38.63
C PHE A 902 1.67 2.43 -37.21
N HIS A 903 2.69 2.26 -36.36
CA HIS A 903 2.48 1.80 -34.98
C HIS A 903 1.78 2.85 -34.12
N PHE A 904 1.91 4.15 -34.41
CA PHE A 904 1.14 5.18 -33.71
C PHE A 904 -0.33 5.17 -34.10
N ALA A 905 -0.64 5.03 -35.40
CA ALA A 905 -2.00 4.77 -35.87
C ALA A 905 -2.58 3.50 -35.19
N GLU A 906 -1.83 2.40 -35.17
CA GLU A 906 -2.19 1.17 -34.44
C GLU A 906 -2.40 1.40 -32.94
N PHE A 907 -1.62 2.27 -32.30
CA PHE A 907 -1.78 2.63 -30.90
C PHE A 907 -3.07 3.42 -30.64
N ILE A 908 -3.34 4.47 -31.41
CA ILE A 908 -4.57 5.27 -31.27
C ILE A 908 -5.79 4.40 -31.55
N SER A 909 -5.81 3.66 -32.67
CA SER A 909 -6.93 2.79 -33.03
C SER A 909 -7.21 1.74 -31.95
N TYR A 910 -6.16 1.11 -31.40
CA TYR A 910 -6.30 0.20 -30.27
C TYR A 910 -6.88 0.91 -29.02
N PHE A 911 -6.40 2.11 -28.71
CA PHE A 911 -6.86 2.89 -27.55
C PHE A 911 -8.32 3.31 -27.67
N VAL A 912 -8.74 3.90 -28.79
CA VAL A 912 -10.12 4.36 -29.01
C VAL A 912 -11.09 3.18 -29.00
N ILE A 913 -10.77 2.10 -29.71
CA ILE A 913 -11.60 0.88 -29.73
C ILE A 913 -11.68 0.25 -28.33
N LYS A 914 -10.59 0.21 -27.55
CA LYS A 914 -10.68 -0.21 -26.13
C LYS A 914 -11.45 0.77 -25.26
N LYS A 915 -11.38 2.08 -25.47
CA LYS A 915 -12.20 3.06 -24.72
C LYS A 915 -13.69 2.82 -24.98
N VAL A 916 -14.09 2.54 -26.23
CA VAL A 916 -15.47 2.13 -26.56
C VAL A 916 -15.83 0.81 -25.90
N SER A 917 -15.02 -0.25 -26.12
CA SER A 917 -15.21 -1.59 -25.54
C SER A 917 -15.43 -1.51 -24.04
N ASN A 918 -14.53 -0.85 -23.32
CA ASN A 918 -14.59 -0.64 -21.87
C ASN A 918 -15.82 0.17 -21.42
N SER A 919 -16.30 1.10 -22.26
CA SER A 919 -17.45 1.95 -21.93
C SER A 919 -18.78 1.23 -22.12
N VAL A 920 -19.05 0.67 -23.30
CA VAL A 920 -20.37 0.05 -23.61
C VAL A 920 -20.46 -1.45 -23.32
N GLY A 921 -19.33 -2.16 -23.28
CA GLY A 921 -19.28 -3.62 -23.38
C GLY A 921 -20.12 -4.35 -22.33
N ASN A 922 -21.08 -5.15 -22.80
CA ASN A 922 -21.98 -5.96 -21.96
C ASN A 922 -22.63 -7.04 -22.85
N GLN A 923 -22.55 -8.32 -22.47
CA GLN A 923 -23.16 -9.41 -23.24
C GLN A 923 -24.68 -9.24 -23.44
N LYS A 924 -25.37 -8.53 -22.52
CA LYS A 924 -26.82 -8.27 -22.57
C LYS A 924 -27.22 -7.20 -23.60
N LEU A 925 -26.26 -6.62 -24.33
CA LEU A 925 -26.49 -5.67 -25.43
C LEU A 925 -26.18 -6.29 -26.81
N ASN A 926 -25.86 -7.59 -26.92
CA ASN A 926 -25.49 -8.27 -28.17
C ASN A 926 -26.43 -7.99 -29.35
N GLU A 927 -27.75 -8.05 -29.14
CA GLU A 927 -28.75 -7.76 -30.17
C GLU A 927 -28.60 -6.34 -30.75
N THR A 928 -28.32 -5.35 -29.90
CA THR A 928 -28.16 -3.95 -30.31
C THR A 928 -26.78 -3.69 -30.93
N PHE A 929 -25.73 -4.40 -30.51
CA PHE A 929 -24.44 -4.35 -31.20
C PHE A 929 -24.53 -4.98 -32.60
N ALA A 930 -25.27 -6.08 -32.76
CA ALA A 930 -25.54 -6.69 -34.06
C ALA A 930 -26.42 -5.78 -34.96
N GLU A 931 -27.48 -5.18 -34.41
CA GLU A 931 -28.36 -4.23 -35.11
C GLU A 931 -27.59 -3.01 -35.67
N VAL A 932 -26.57 -2.52 -34.93
CA VAL A 932 -25.67 -1.46 -35.42
C VAL A 932 -24.63 -2.01 -36.42
N ALA A 933 -24.13 -3.23 -36.24
CA ALA A 933 -23.20 -3.86 -37.17
C ALA A 933 -23.82 -4.16 -38.54
N GLU A 934 -25.11 -4.53 -38.59
CA GLU A 934 -25.84 -4.81 -39.83
C GLU A 934 -26.14 -3.53 -40.66
N GLU A 935 -26.02 -2.34 -40.06
CA GLU A 935 -26.13 -1.04 -40.77
C GLU A 935 -24.78 -0.55 -41.33
N PHE A 936 -23.66 -0.95 -40.74
CA PHE A 936 -22.32 -0.45 -41.07
C PHE A 936 -21.39 -1.55 -41.58
N ASP A 937 -21.14 -1.57 -42.89
CA ASP A 937 -20.19 -2.47 -43.58
C ASP A 937 -18.72 -2.02 -43.35
N TYR A 938 -18.36 -1.79 -42.08
CA TYR A 938 -17.15 -1.12 -41.63
C TYR A 938 -16.27 -2.06 -40.80
N ILE A 939 -15.03 -2.27 -41.25
CA ILE A 939 -14.01 -3.06 -40.54
C ILE A 939 -13.73 -2.48 -39.14
N SER A 940 -13.84 -1.17 -38.96
CA SER A 940 -13.70 -0.50 -37.65
C SER A 940 -14.80 -0.89 -36.67
N VAL A 941 -16.06 -1.01 -37.13
CA VAL A 941 -17.21 -1.45 -36.31
C VAL A 941 -17.07 -2.92 -35.92
N GLU A 942 -16.66 -3.78 -36.85
CA GLU A 942 -16.44 -5.20 -36.52
C GLU A 942 -15.25 -5.43 -35.58
N LEU A 943 -14.19 -4.60 -35.62
CA LEU A 943 -13.15 -4.62 -34.60
C LEU A 943 -13.67 -4.19 -33.22
N ILE A 944 -14.59 -3.21 -33.14
CA ILE A 944 -15.26 -2.83 -31.89
C ILE A 944 -16.09 -4.02 -31.36
N ASN A 945 -16.87 -4.67 -32.21
CA ASN A 945 -17.67 -5.85 -31.84
C ASN A 945 -16.80 -7.01 -31.37
N VAL A 946 -15.71 -7.34 -32.08
CA VAL A 946 -14.78 -8.41 -31.68
C VAL A 946 -14.06 -8.05 -30.38
N SER A 947 -13.67 -6.77 -30.17
CA SER A 947 -13.12 -6.33 -28.87
C SER A 947 -14.12 -6.51 -27.73
N ILE A 948 -15.38 -6.10 -27.93
CA ILE A 948 -16.45 -6.27 -26.94
C ILE A 948 -16.69 -7.75 -26.63
N LYS A 949 -16.72 -8.61 -27.66
CA LYS A 949 -16.90 -10.05 -27.49
C LYS A 949 -15.73 -10.67 -26.71
N LEU A 950 -14.49 -10.32 -27.03
CA LEU A 950 -13.29 -10.76 -26.29
C LEU A 950 -13.30 -10.29 -24.83
N ASP A 951 -13.66 -9.04 -24.56
CA ASP A 951 -13.57 -8.48 -23.21
C ASP A 951 -14.74 -8.87 -22.28
N TYR A 952 -15.92 -9.23 -22.81
CA TYR A 952 -17.18 -9.31 -22.04
C TYR A 952 -18.00 -10.60 -22.18
N TYR A 953 -17.66 -11.53 -23.08
CA TYR A 953 -18.48 -12.72 -23.36
C TYR A 953 -17.82 -13.98 -22.77
N GLN A 954 -18.61 -15.04 -22.57
CA GLN A 954 -18.07 -16.29 -22.01
C GLN A 954 -17.39 -17.12 -23.10
N GLY A 955 -16.06 -17.22 -23.00
CA GLY A 955 -15.22 -17.97 -23.94
C GLY A 955 -14.91 -17.22 -25.24
N PHE A 956 -13.92 -17.73 -25.97
CA PHE A 956 -13.36 -17.05 -27.14
C PHE A 956 -14.30 -17.05 -28.36
N PRO A 957 -14.57 -15.88 -28.99
CA PRO A 957 -15.48 -15.74 -30.14
C PRO A 957 -14.82 -16.21 -31.45
N PHE A 958 -14.56 -17.52 -31.58
CA PHE A 958 -13.70 -18.09 -32.62
C PHE A 958 -14.17 -17.80 -34.05
N GLU A 959 -15.46 -17.96 -34.35
CA GLU A 959 -15.95 -17.77 -35.72
C GLU A 959 -16.06 -16.28 -36.10
N ASP A 960 -16.33 -15.37 -35.15
CA ASP A 960 -16.26 -13.92 -35.38
C ASP A 960 -14.83 -13.45 -35.70
N VAL A 961 -13.87 -13.89 -34.88
CA VAL A 961 -12.43 -13.63 -35.10
C VAL A 961 -11.97 -14.18 -36.46
N LYS A 962 -12.46 -15.37 -36.84
CA LYS A 962 -12.13 -16.01 -38.11
C LYS A 962 -12.79 -15.32 -39.31
N LYS A 963 -14.04 -14.85 -39.19
CA LYS A 963 -14.70 -14.00 -40.19
C LYS A 963 -13.83 -12.77 -40.46
N LEU A 964 -13.61 -11.98 -39.41
CA LEU A 964 -12.89 -10.71 -39.51
C LEU A 964 -11.44 -10.88 -39.97
N TYR A 965 -10.72 -11.92 -39.53
CA TYR A 965 -9.34 -12.17 -39.97
C TYR A 965 -9.21 -12.44 -41.47
N ASN A 966 -10.21 -13.09 -42.09
CA ASN A 966 -10.24 -13.31 -43.53
C ASN A 966 -10.56 -12.01 -44.28
N GLU A 967 -11.48 -11.21 -43.77
CA GLU A 967 -11.89 -9.92 -44.35
C GLU A 967 -10.73 -8.91 -44.32
N VAL A 968 -9.98 -8.85 -43.22
CA VAL A 968 -8.79 -8.00 -43.07
C VAL A 968 -7.50 -8.64 -43.60
N GLU A 969 -7.55 -9.75 -44.34
CA GLU A 969 -6.33 -10.49 -44.71
C GLU A 969 -5.29 -9.61 -45.44
N ASN A 970 -5.75 -8.71 -46.31
CA ASN A 970 -4.90 -7.79 -47.07
C ASN A 970 -4.75 -6.39 -46.44
N ASN A 971 -5.36 -6.15 -45.28
CA ASN A 971 -5.50 -4.83 -44.66
C ASN A 971 -4.67 -4.75 -43.36
N LEU A 972 -3.45 -4.20 -43.45
CA LEU A 972 -2.38 -4.42 -42.47
C LEU A 972 -2.72 -3.87 -41.07
N LEU A 973 -3.26 -2.65 -40.97
CA LEU A 973 -3.59 -2.01 -39.69
C LEU A 973 -4.69 -2.79 -38.92
N PRO A 974 -5.89 -3.05 -39.48
CA PRO A 974 -6.91 -3.91 -38.86
C PRO A 974 -6.41 -5.32 -38.53
N LYS A 975 -5.58 -5.92 -39.39
CA LYS A 975 -4.98 -7.24 -39.12
C LYS A 975 -4.03 -7.22 -37.92
N SER A 976 -3.28 -6.14 -37.72
CA SER A 976 -2.44 -5.96 -36.53
C SER A 976 -3.28 -5.72 -35.27
N LEU A 977 -4.31 -4.86 -35.37
CA LEU A 977 -5.26 -4.58 -34.28
C LEU A 977 -5.97 -5.84 -33.80
N LEU A 978 -6.48 -6.67 -34.72
CA LEU A 978 -7.14 -7.94 -34.39
C LEU A 978 -6.20 -8.89 -33.63
N LYS A 979 -4.96 -9.07 -34.10
CA LYS A 979 -3.95 -9.85 -33.36
C LYS A 979 -3.70 -9.28 -31.97
N ARG A 980 -3.56 -7.95 -31.86
CA ARG A 980 -3.27 -7.25 -30.59
C ARG A 980 -4.43 -7.34 -29.59
N PHE A 981 -5.68 -7.31 -30.04
CA PHE A 981 -6.84 -7.60 -29.19
C PHE A 981 -6.85 -9.04 -28.68
N ILE A 982 -6.52 -10.01 -29.54
CA ILE A 982 -6.48 -11.43 -29.18
C ILE A 982 -5.35 -11.74 -28.19
N ILE A 983 -4.17 -11.13 -28.35
CA ILE A 983 -3.10 -11.28 -27.35
C ILE A 983 -3.46 -10.56 -26.04
N ASN A 984 -4.22 -9.46 -26.07
CA ASN A 984 -4.80 -8.84 -24.86
C ASN A 984 -5.94 -9.68 -24.24
N TYR A 985 -6.59 -10.58 -24.98
CA TYR A 985 -7.48 -11.59 -24.38
C TYR A 985 -6.65 -12.62 -23.62
N PHE A 986 -5.63 -13.21 -24.27
CA PHE A 986 -4.67 -14.12 -23.60
C PHE A 986 -3.74 -13.45 -22.57
N TYR A 987 -3.92 -12.14 -22.33
CA TYR A 987 -3.47 -11.44 -21.12
C TYR A 987 -4.38 -11.83 -19.96
N MET A 988 -5.63 -11.36 -20.01
CA MET A 988 -6.57 -11.39 -18.89
C MET A 988 -7.17 -12.78 -18.64
N PHE A 989 -7.09 -13.69 -19.62
CA PHE A 989 -7.83 -14.93 -19.67
C PHE A 989 -6.94 -16.16 -19.93
N ASP A 990 -7.19 -17.21 -19.14
CA ASP A 990 -6.49 -18.49 -19.17
C ASP A 990 -7.49 -19.63 -18.95
N ASP A 991 -8.57 -19.60 -19.72
CA ASP A 991 -9.77 -20.45 -19.65
C ASP A 991 -9.90 -21.43 -20.83
N LEU A 992 -9.10 -21.26 -21.88
CA LEU A 992 -9.03 -22.16 -23.04
C LEU A 992 -7.98 -23.27 -22.86
N ASP A 993 -8.27 -24.46 -23.42
CA ASP A 993 -7.29 -25.56 -23.46
C ASP A 993 -6.17 -25.34 -24.50
N TYR A 994 -5.06 -26.08 -24.35
CA TYR A 994 -3.89 -25.99 -25.24
C TYR A 994 -4.23 -26.17 -26.73
N LYS A 995 -5.16 -27.07 -27.08
CA LYS A 995 -5.57 -27.29 -28.48
C LYS A 995 -6.41 -26.14 -29.01
N GLN A 996 -7.25 -25.54 -28.17
CA GLN A 996 -8.02 -24.34 -28.50
C GLN A 996 -7.09 -23.14 -28.72
N LYS A 997 -6.13 -22.91 -27.80
CA LYS A 997 -5.07 -21.90 -27.96
C LYS A 997 -4.28 -22.10 -29.25
N GLN A 998 -3.76 -23.32 -29.50
CA GLN A 998 -3.02 -23.62 -30.72
C GLN A 998 -3.85 -23.38 -31.99
N LYS A 999 -5.10 -23.86 -32.05
CA LYS A 999 -6.03 -23.61 -33.19
C LYS A 999 -6.22 -22.11 -33.49
N ILE A 1000 -6.18 -21.25 -32.48
CA ILE A 1000 -6.31 -19.79 -32.62
C ILE A 1000 -5.01 -19.17 -33.13
N PHE A 1001 -3.86 -19.54 -32.56
CA PHE A 1001 -2.56 -18.99 -32.99
C PHE A 1001 -2.16 -19.47 -34.40
N ASP A 1002 -2.49 -20.71 -34.76
CA ASP A 1002 -2.31 -21.26 -36.11
C ASP A 1002 -3.13 -20.47 -37.15
N LEU A 1003 -4.42 -20.20 -36.88
CA LEU A 1003 -5.30 -19.38 -37.73
C LEU A 1003 -4.71 -17.99 -38.01
N LEU A 1004 -4.17 -17.36 -36.97
CA LEU A 1004 -3.70 -15.97 -37.02
C LEU A 1004 -2.27 -15.84 -37.58
N ASN A 1005 -1.56 -16.94 -37.84
CA ASN A 1005 -0.11 -16.95 -38.05
C ASN A 1005 0.62 -16.18 -36.93
N ILE A 1006 0.48 -16.65 -35.68
CA ILE A 1006 1.22 -16.17 -34.50
C ILE A 1006 2.09 -17.32 -34.00
N PRO A 1007 3.43 -17.31 -34.21
CA PRO A 1007 4.31 -18.37 -33.73
C PRO A 1007 4.29 -18.53 -32.20
N ILE A 1008 4.00 -19.74 -31.74
CA ILE A 1008 4.12 -20.16 -30.33
C ILE A 1008 5.56 -20.64 -30.08
N LYS A 1009 6.21 -20.09 -29.05
CA LYS A 1009 7.42 -20.67 -28.45
C LYS A 1009 7.04 -21.54 -27.26
N THR A 1010 6.88 -22.85 -27.51
CA THR A 1010 6.74 -23.87 -26.46
C THR A 1010 8.05 -23.99 -25.66
N SER A 1011 7.98 -23.86 -24.34
CA SER A 1011 9.14 -24.10 -23.47
C SER A 1011 9.31 -25.59 -23.22
N HIS A 1012 10.00 -26.30 -24.12
CA HIS A 1012 10.27 -27.74 -23.99
C HIS A 1012 11.25 -28.06 -22.83
N PHE A 1013 10.70 -28.12 -21.61
CA PHE A 1013 11.29 -28.81 -20.47
C PHE A 1013 10.34 -29.92 -19.99
N ILE A 1014 10.90 -31.00 -19.43
CA ILE A 1014 10.19 -32.18 -18.91
C ILE A 1014 9.46 -33.02 -19.98
N ALA A 1015 10.22 -33.61 -20.91
CA ALA A 1015 9.79 -34.78 -21.68
C ALA A 1015 10.84 -35.93 -21.74
N ASN A 1016 12.01 -35.75 -21.11
CA ASN A 1016 13.20 -36.64 -21.27
C ASN A 1016 13.77 -37.18 -19.94
N LYS A 1017 12.93 -37.38 -18.89
CA LYS A 1017 13.37 -37.93 -17.59
C LYS A 1017 12.55 -39.12 -17.04
N SER A 1018 11.70 -39.73 -17.86
CA SER A 1018 10.87 -40.89 -17.48
C SER A 1018 11.35 -42.25 -18.01
N THR A 1019 12.39 -42.29 -18.85
CA THR A 1019 12.85 -43.51 -19.55
C THR A 1019 14.21 -44.07 -19.09
N GLN A 1020 14.89 -43.44 -18.13
CA GLN A 1020 16.15 -43.94 -17.55
C GLN A 1020 16.04 -44.18 -16.03
N LYS A 1021 15.19 -45.14 -15.63
CA LYS A 1021 15.31 -45.82 -14.32
C LYS A 1021 14.69 -47.24 -14.31
N LYS A 1022 15.11 -48.06 -15.29
CA LYS A 1022 14.89 -49.52 -15.34
C LYS A 1022 16.09 -50.23 -15.97
N LEU A 1023 17.23 -50.19 -15.29
CA LEU A 1023 18.36 -51.12 -15.42
C LEU A 1023 19.39 -50.74 -14.33
N LEU A 1024 19.85 -51.75 -13.58
CA LEU A 1024 20.61 -51.63 -12.32
C LEU A 1024 19.82 -50.95 -11.20
#